data_AF-A0A0W0YUL7-F1
#
_entry.id   AF-A0A0W0YUL7-F1
#
_cell.length_a   1.000
_cell.length_b   1.000
_cell.length_c   1.000
_cell.angle_alpha   90.00
_cell.angle_beta   90.00
_cell.angle_gamma   90.00
#
_symmetry.space_group_name_H-M   'P 1'
#
loop_
_entity.id
_entity.type
_entity.pdbx_description
1 polymer ?
#
loop_
_entity_poly.entity_id
_entity_poly.type
_entity_poly.pdbx_seq_one_letter_code
_entity_poly.pdbx_strand_id
1 'polypeptide(L)'
;MTPQHVISQLLESDTKYPKNLELLKKIIIISYLGRLRINGLPPDNKIALGNYLFDNEQMMFDFTRLSDEKRDAFLKWFLEPHAAEKEKAWPSSTSLNEYRGFTAEETLSWIGVIKNWFQGKNAEHWTVTDLELSLNYQLTGIELLHGENGILVGFKQFLVPPSGTKYKGPDDPESEQIGNTKRVIITDQLVEQLVNLDLKSVKPEVMCKRAHPQAIDINNQEPRFEEMRAYRKTQQFNESEPWYLRIWHWITSFFITAPVKSERKTSAVENKLVLLYEHDETKIYQREHTKEILVREKRPDIENLVFCGGGAKIFAHVGVWKALNEANIKPTRFAGSSAGAIMALMCYLGYSAEEITELFKNFKQEHLVQFDIDLNGLSDSHSLKTALDYAIAKRVTQIVEKYNIPYPQGKITFNTLENLRRQYPDCGLGKELIVTATNKKLRQTSYFSLERTPDMEISEAVKTSALFPVVYRHTMIDGEEHNDGGVLSNFPTEVFCDDHSTLLESEYGNNLKVLGVQFDNGTERSVIDYVMDQVYRENFILNWIYSLLTGVSDPASGWEKDRIKLRQYAHQTIVPNVDNIKTSGFSVAPEDQLLMIQSGYEATNEYLTVRYGTKEYSTNKNQELMYSTFSSLGDLLAYCSYRGNKQWFEIVNNLIVQSTLPNRTNLMKQSLELRSLYFNTETTVEEKKKPNPKPITFFGNILAQHHLLEQHSDNHKVLLTLYPIFLKLTSDLVLNGADMKTLETARHSLTLHYPFTCLEHFGRISRDSHILLHILVKLIKELKDNPDPQIYAHLSDLQSTLYCNNNLFKPEYYGQWDLSMPQALRVLKLFNSNKLESVSQLVVHLREREEPMQTIKDGQYHEDFSDGSIEGYRISLSA
;
A
#
# COMPACT_ATOMS: atom_id res chain seq x y z
N MET A 1 23.00 23.53 42.69
CA MET A 1 22.66 22.12 42.44
C MET A 1 22.44 21.95 40.94
N THR A 2 22.81 20.81 40.35
CA THR A 2 22.51 20.56 38.92
C THR A 2 21.03 20.16 38.75
N PRO A 3 20.41 20.39 37.57
CA PRO A 3 18.98 20.11 37.34
C PRO A 3 18.58 18.69 37.75
N GLN A 4 19.41 17.70 37.41
CA GLN A 4 19.17 16.30 37.78
C GLN A 4 18.98 16.06 39.29
N HIS A 5 19.67 16.80 40.17
CA HIS A 5 19.57 16.62 41.62
C HIS A 5 18.27 17.19 42.17
N VAL A 6 17.87 18.37 41.67
CA VAL A 6 16.62 19.01 42.06
C VAL A 6 15.42 18.19 41.58
N ILE A 7 15.47 17.69 40.35
CA ILE A 7 14.41 16.81 39.83
C ILE A 7 14.35 15.49 40.60
N SER A 8 15.48 14.92 40.98
CA SER A 8 15.47 13.70 41.80
C SER A 8 14.78 13.92 43.15
N GLN A 9 14.99 15.08 43.78
CA GLN A 9 14.30 15.45 45.02
C GLN A 9 12.80 15.66 44.79
N LEU A 10 12.42 16.26 43.66
CA LEU A 10 11.01 16.44 43.27
C LEU A 10 10.30 15.09 43.01
N LEU A 11 11.00 14.12 42.42
CA LEU A 11 10.44 12.79 42.15
C LEU A 11 10.23 11.95 43.43
N GLU A 12 10.98 12.28 44.48
CA GLU A 12 10.91 11.68 45.82
C GLU A 12 9.95 12.40 46.77
N SER A 13 9.51 13.63 46.44
CA SER A 13 8.67 14.44 47.34
C SER A 13 7.17 14.17 47.18
N ASP A 14 6.43 14.36 48.27
CA ASP A 14 4.97 14.33 48.26
C ASP A 14 4.44 15.68 47.75
N THR A 15 4.08 15.73 46.47
CA THR A 15 3.56 16.95 45.84
C THR A 15 2.03 17.00 45.86
N LYS A 16 1.49 18.20 45.67
CA LYS A 16 0.05 18.44 45.48
C LYS A 16 -0.51 17.81 44.19
N TYR A 17 0.36 17.46 43.23
CA TYR A 17 0.01 16.95 41.89
C TYR A 17 0.62 15.56 41.63
N PRO A 18 0.23 14.52 42.40
CA PRO A 18 0.87 13.21 42.34
C PRO A 18 0.71 12.51 40.98
N LYS A 19 -0.40 12.69 40.27
CA LYS A 19 -0.60 12.10 38.94
C LYS A 19 0.24 12.80 37.87
N ASN A 20 0.39 14.12 37.93
CA ASN A 20 1.29 14.83 37.01
C ASN A 20 2.76 14.47 37.25
N LEU A 21 3.14 14.18 38.50
CA LEU A 21 4.46 13.62 38.82
C LEU A 21 4.64 12.21 38.20
N GLU A 22 3.59 11.40 38.16
CA GLU A 22 3.61 10.11 37.46
C GLU A 22 3.76 10.26 35.94
N LEU A 23 3.14 11.27 35.32
CA LEU A 23 3.38 11.61 33.91
C LEU A 23 4.85 11.98 33.66
N LEU A 24 5.45 12.78 34.55
CA LEU A 24 6.89 13.10 34.49
C LEU A 24 7.76 11.83 34.57
N LYS A 25 7.42 10.91 35.47
CA LYS A 25 8.10 9.61 35.61
C LYS A 25 8.02 8.80 34.31
N LYS A 26 6.84 8.74 33.68
CA LYS A 26 6.67 8.07 32.37
C LYS A 26 7.56 8.70 31.30
N ILE A 27 7.61 10.04 31.19
CA ILE A 27 8.47 10.74 30.22
C ILE A 27 9.95 10.35 30.41
N ILE A 28 10.44 10.33 31.65
CA ILE A 28 11.83 9.94 31.96
C ILE A 28 12.10 8.49 31.55
N ILE A 29 11.18 7.57 31.86
CA ILE A 29 11.31 6.15 31.53
C ILE A 29 11.33 5.95 30.01
N ILE A 30 10.42 6.60 29.28
CA ILE A 30 10.36 6.56 27.82
C ILE A 30 11.68 7.06 27.23
N SER A 31 12.20 8.19 27.72
CA SER A 31 13.47 8.74 27.24
C SER A 31 14.69 7.89 27.60
N TYR A 32 14.63 7.10 28.68
CA TYR A 32 15.72 6.22 29.12
C TYR A 32 15.75 4.89 28.35
N LEU A 33 14.57 4.32 28.06
CA LEU A 33 14.43 3.05 27.34
C LEU A 33 14.40 3.24 25.81
N GLY A 34 13.91 4.39 25.34
CA GLY A 34 13.86 4.74 23.93
C GLY A 34 15.23 5.14 23.36
N ARG A 35 15.28 5.29 22.03
CA ARG A 35 16.51 5.73 21.35
C ARG A 35 16.57 7.25 21.29
N LEU A 36 17.19 7.87 22.29
CA LEU A 36 17.44 9.31 22.33
C LEU A 36 18.59 9.72 21.39
N ARG A 37 18.32 10.66 20.48
CA ARG A 37 19.30 11.30 19.59
C ARG A 37 19.20 12.82 19.69
N ILE A 38 20.35 13.50 19.58
CA ILE A 38 20.45 14.96 19.52
C ILE A 38 20.93 15.33 18.12
N ASN A 39 20.07 15.96 17.30
CA ASN A 39 20.36 16.26 15.89
C ASN A 39 20.85 15.01 15.10
N GLY A 40 20.33 13.83 15.44
CA GLY A 40 20.75 12.54 14.85
C GLY A 40 21.93 11.85 15.55
N LEU A 41 22.61 12.51 16.49
CA LEU A 41 23.80 11.98 17.17
C LEU A 41 23.47 11.33 18.53
N PRO A 42 24.22 10.29 18.96
CA PRO A 42 24.07 9.71 20.29
C PRO A 42 24.47 10.71 21.40
N PRO A 43 23.93 10.57 22.63
CA PRO A 43 24.33 11.37 23.78
C PRO A 43 25.77 11.06 24.24
N ASP A 44 26.37 12.01 24.97
CA ASP A 44 27.69 11.87 25.59
C ASP A 44 27.59 11.10 26.91
N ASN A 45 28.43 10.10 27.12
CA ASN A 45 28.44 9.31 28.35
C ASN A 45 28.91 10.09 29.60
N LYS A 46 29.55 11.26 29.42
CA LYS A 46 29.97 12.16 30.51
C LYS A 46 28.82 13.00 31.05
N ILE A 47 27.69 13.05 30.35
CA ILE A 47 26.54 13.88 30.68
C ILE A 47 25.38 12.98 31.13
N ALA A 48 24.84 13.24 32.32
CA ALA A 48 23.69 12.50 32.83
C ALA A 48 22.41 12.81 32.04
N LEU A 49 21.48 11.84 31.96
CA LEU A 49 20.22 11.95 31.24
C LEU A 49 19.39 13.16 31.68
N GLY A 50 19.33 13.44 33.00
CA GLY A 50 18.58 14.59 33.52
C GLY A 50 19.04 15.92 32.94
N ASN A 51 20.34 16.08 32.63
CA ASN A 51 20.84 17.32 32.03
C ASN A 51 20.51 17.44 30.53
N TYR A 52 20.17 16.35 29.85
CA TYR A 52 19.64 16.39 28.48
C TYR A 52 18.12 16.63 28.48
N LEU A 53 17.38 16.03 29.40
CA LEU A 53 15.93 16.17 29.45
C LEU A 53 15.50 17.57 29.88
N PHE A 54 16.13 18.11 30.91
CA PHE A 54 15.72 19.34 31.59
C PHE A 54 16.65 20.52 31.27
N ASP A 55 16.78 20.82 29.98
CA ASP A 55 17.43 22.02 29.47
C ASP A 55 16.41 22.89 28.71
N ASN A 56 16.87 23.95 28.03
CA ASN A 56 16.02 24.86 27.27
C ASN A 56 15.57 24.31 25.89
N GLU A 57 16.09 23.15 25.46
CA GLU A 57 15.71 22.55 24.17
C GLU A 57 14.50 21.62 24.37
N GLN A 58 13.63 21.49 23.37
CA GLN A 58 12.46 20.60 23.45
C GLN A 58 12.79 19.17 22.98
N MET A 59 11.90 18.23 23.26
CA MET A 59 12.08 16.82 22.93
C MET A 59 10.91 16.27 22.12
N MET A 60 11.19 15.65 20.98
CA MET A 60 10.21 14.97 20.15
C MET A 60 10.15 13.47 20.49
N PHE A 61 8.98 12.98 20.89
CA PHE A 61 8.64 11.57 20.83
C PHE A 61 8.22 11.23 19.41
N ASP A 62 8.98 10.38 18.75
CA ASP A 62 8.82 10.08 17.34
C ASP A 62 8.07 8.75 17.17
N PHE A 63 6.94 8.80 16.45
CA PHE A 63 6.06 7.66 16.17
C PHE A 63 6.19 7.14 14.73
N THR A 64 7.14 7.62 13.95
CA THR A 64 7.36 7.16 12.55
C THR A 64 7.75 5.68 12.44
N ARG A 65 8.07 5.02 13.56
CA ARG A 65 8.40 3.59 13.67
C ARG A 65 7.39 2.82 14.51
N LEU A 66 6.24 3.42 14.77
CA LEU A 66 5.21 2.87 15.64
C LEU A 66 3.97 2.54 14.83
N SER A 67 3.51 1.29 14.89
CA SER A 67 2.27 0.88 14.23
C SER A 67 1.06 1.59 14.85
N ASP A 68 -0.01 1.77 14.07
CA ASP A 68 -1.21 2.46 14.54
C ASP A 68 -1.79 1.80 15.81
N GLU A 69 -1.82 0.46 15.84
CA GLU A 69 -2.30 -0.32 17.00
C GLU A 69 -1.46 -0.07 18.26
N LYS A 70 -0.14 -0.03 18.13
CA LYS A 70 0.76 0.24 19.26
C LYS A 70 0.77 1.71 19.64
N ARG A 71 0.57 2.63 18.69
CA ARG A 71 0.40 4.06 18.96
C ARG A 71 -0.82 4.29 19.85
N ASP A 72 -1.95 3.68 19.52
CA ASP A 72 -3.17 3.81 20.33
C ASP A 72 -2.97 3.23 21.74
N ALA A 73 -2.35 2.05 21.84
CA ALA A 73 -2.00 1.45 23.13
C ALA A 73 -1.05 2.35 23.95
N PHE A 74 -0.05 2.96 23.30
CA PHE A 74 0.90 3.87 23.92
C PHE A 74 0.21 5.14 24.43
N LEU A 75 -0.57 5.82 23.59
CA LEU A 75 -1.27 7.05 23.97
C LEU A 75 -2.26 6.81 25.10
N LYS A 76 -2.94 5.66 25.08
CA LYS A 76 -3.81 5.21 26.18
C LYS A 76 -3.04 5.09 27.49
N TRP A 77 -1.93 4.35 27.50
CA TRP A 77 -1.09 4.20 28.69
C TRP A 77 -0.43 5.52 29.14
N PHE A 78 -0.02 6.35 28.18
CA PHE A 78 0.77 7.56 28.41
C PHE A 78 -0.09 8.73 28.93
N LEU A 79 -1.27 8.97 28.34
CA LEU A 79 -2.05 10.19 28.58
C LEU A 79 -3.37 9.97 29.32
N GLU A 80 -4.08 8.86 29.08
CA GLU A 80 -5.43 8.63 29.63
C GLU A 80 -5.51 8.79 31.17
N PRO A 81 -4.54 8.29 31.97
CA PRO A 81 -4.57 8.45 33.43
C PRO A 81 -4.46 9.91 33.92
N HIS A 82 -3.95 10.81 33.08
CA HIS A 82 -3.61 12.20 33.40
C HIS A 82 -4.54 13.20 32.70
N ALA A 83 -5.49 12.73 31.89
CA ALA A 83 -6.34 13.59 31.05
C ALA A 83 -7.24 14.56 31.84
N ALA A 84 -7.61 14.23 33.07
CA ALA A 84 -8.44 15.08 33.94
C ALA A 84 -7.72 16.30 34.52
N GLU A 85 -6.37 16.27 34.57
CA GLU A 85 -5.52 17.33 35.13
C GLU A 85 -4.93 18.25 34.03
N LYS A 86 -5.36 18.02 32.79
CA LYS A 86 -4.92 18.76 31.61
C LYS A 86 -5.54 20.14 31.55
N GLU A 87 -4.70 21.15 31.44
CA GLU A 87 -5.08 22.54 31.18
C GLU A 87 -4.68 22.97 29.77
N LYS A 88 -5.31 24.01 29.24
CA LYS A 88 -4.86 24.64 27.99
C LYS A 88 -3.72 25.61 28.31
N ALA A 89 -2.56 25.40 27.68
CA ALA A 89 -1.45 26.34 27.81
C ALA A 89 -1.75 27.67 27.10
N TRP A 90 -1.06 28.73 27.52
CA TRP A 90 -0.97 29.97 26.75
C TRP A 90 -0.35 29.67 25.37
N PRO A 91 -0.70 30.39 24.28
CA PRO A 91 -0.17 30.12 22.95
C PRO A 91 1.37 30.08 22.93
N SER A 92 1.90 28.92 22.50
CA SER A 92 3.34 28.64 22.43
C SER A 92 3.98 29.36 21.25
N SER A 93 5.25 29.77 21.41
CA SER A 93 6.11 30.22 20.32
C SER A 93 6.61 29.08 19.42
N THR A 94 6.30 27.84 19.77
CA THR A 94 6.63 26.64 18.98
C THR A 94 5.37 25.94 18.49
N SER A 95 5.41 25.44 17.26
CA SER A 95 4.42 24.54 16.66
C SER A 95 5.05 23.27 16.13
N LEU A 96 4.20 22.36 15.67
CA LEU A 96 4.60 21.22 14.88
C LEU A 96 4.46 21.52 13.40
N ASN A 97 5.53 21.24 12.67
CA ASN A 97 5.50 21.10 11.24
C ASN A 97 5.51 19.60 10.90
N GLU A 98 4.50 19.15 10.16
CA GLU A 98 4.35 17.74 9.76
C GLU A 98 4.66 17.53 8.29
N TYR A 99 5.16 18.57 7.63
CA TYR A 99 5.54 18.53 6.25
C TYR A 99 6.69 17.53 6.03
N ARG A 100 6.51 16.61 5.07
CA ARG A 100 7.45 15.52 4.67
C ARG A 100 7.36 14.22 5.47
N GLY A 101 6.28 13.97 6.20
CA GLY A 101 6.01 12.65 6.79
C GLY A 101 6.77 12.36 8.08
N PHE A 102 7.29 13.40 8.72
CA PHE A 102 7.77 13.34 10.10
C PHE A 102 7.39 14.64 10.82
N THR A 103 7.15 14.54 12.11
CA THR A 103 6.83 15.69 12.95
C THR A 103 8.12 16.39 13.38
N ALA A 104 8.22 17.68 13.09
CA ALA A 104 9.34 18.55 13.42
C ALA A 104 8.88 19.76 14.24
N GLU A 105 9.76 20.26 15.10
CA GLU A 105 9.55 21.51 15.81
C GLU A 105 9.71 22.70 14.85
N GLU A 106 8.78 23.62 14.88
CA GLU A 106 8.80 24.86 14.10
C GLU A 106 8.65 26.06 15.02
N THR A 107 9.56 27.01 14.92
CA THR A 107 9.49 28.27 15.65
C THR A 107 8.55 29.24 14.93
N LEU A 108 7.55 29.76 15.63
CA LEU A 108 6.57 30.69 15.09
C LEU A 108 7.00 32.14 15.29
N SER A 109 6.69 32.97 14.28
CA SER A 109 6.64 34.42 14.49
C SER A 109 5.44 34.81 15.36
N TRP A 110 5.44 36.02 15.93
CA TRP A 110 4.31 36.56 16.70
C TRP A 110 2.96 36.45 15.97
N ILE A 111 2.92 36.70 14.66
CA ILE A 111 1.71 36.54 13.84
C ILE A 111 1.31 35.06 13.74
N GLY A 112 2.29 34.16 13.60
CA GLY A 112 2.07 32.71 13.60
C GLY A 112 1.48 32.19 14.91
N VAL A 113 1.95 32.69 16.06
CA VAL A 113 1.42 32.37 17.39
C VAL A 113 -0.06 32.77 17.50
N ILE A 114 -0.40 33.98 17.05
CA ILE A 114 -1.79 34.47 17.02
C ILE A 114 -2.66 33.62 16.08
N LYS A 115 -2.14 33.29 14.89
CA LYS A 115 -2.87 32.46 13.91
C LYS A 115 -3.18 31.07 14.46
N ASN A 116 -2.21 30.41 15.09
CA ASN A 116 -2.41 29.08 15.69
C ASN A 116 -3.40 29.12 16.86
N TRP A 117 -3.38 30.19 17.64
CA TRP A 117 -4.36 30.42 18.70
C TRP A 117 -5.80 30.51 18.16
N PHE A 118 -6.03 31.28 17.08
CA PHE A 118 -7.35 31.34 16.41
C PHE A 118 -7.78 30.02 15.79
N GLN A 119 -6.84 29.18 15.36
CA GLN A 119 -7.11 27.85 14.80
C GLN A 119 -7.27 26.76 15.87
N GLY A 120 -7.20 27.12 17.17
CA GLY A 120 -7.40 26.19 18.27
C GLY A 120 -6.25 25.19 18.50
N LYS A 121 -5.09 25.39 17.85
CA LYS A 121 -3.88 24.55 17.99
C LYS A 121 -3.12 24.90 19.27
N ASN A 122 -3.68 24.54 20.42
CA ASN A 122 -3.12 24.87 21.74
C ASN A 122 -2.28 23.72 22.30
N ALA A 123 -1.20 24.05 23.00
CA ALA A 123 -0.45 23.06 23.79
C ALA A 123 -1.25 22.62 25.03
N GLU A 124 -1.05 21.38 25.42
CA GLU A 124 -1.62 20.79 26.62
C GLU A 124 -0.65 20.95 27.78
N HIS A 125 -1.14 21.40 28.93
CA HIS A 125 -0.31 21.72 30.09
C HIS A 125 -0.70 20.90 31.31
N TRP A 126 0.31 20.42 32.03
CA TRP A 126 0.15 19.80 33.36
C TRP A 126 1.07 20.48 34.36
N THR A 127 0.50 20.99 35.46
CA THR A 127 1.26 21.58 36.56
C THR A 127 1.88 20.48 37.42
N VAL A 128 3.20 20.52 37.60
CA VAL A 128 3.94 19.55 38.43
C VAL A 128 4.23 20.12 39.81
N THR A 129 4.57 21.40 39.88
CA THR A 129 4.88 22.12 41.13
C THR A 129 4.41 23.56 41.02
N ASP A 130 3.85 24.10 42.09
CA ASP A 130 3.51 25.53 42.15
C ASP A 130 4.82 26.35 42.12
N LEU A 131 4.84 27.48 41.40
CA LEU A 131 6.03 28.34 41.33
C LEU A 131 6.26 29.00 42.69
N GLU A 132 7.40 28.69 43.31
CA GLU A 132 7.83 29.38 44.53
C GLU A 132 8.85 30.46 44.18
N LEU A 133 8.69 31.66 44.73
CA LEU A 133 9.64 32.77 44.60
C LEU A 133 10.95 32.43 45.33
N SER A 134 11.79 31.61 44.71
CA SER A 134 13.11 31.21 45.19
C SER A 134 14.17 31.46 44.11
N LEU A 135 15.44 31.60 44.52
CA LEU A 135 16.58 31.72 43.61
C LEU A 135 17.09 30.36 43.09
N ASN A 136 16.32 29.29 43.26
CA ASN A 136 16.69 27.94 42.85
C ASN A 136 15.98 27.54 41.55
N TYR A 137 16.62 26.63 40.81
CA TYR A 137 16.00 25.96 39.66
C TYR A 137 14.69 25.25 40.08
N GLN A 138 13.64 25.40 39.28
CA GLN A 138 12.34 24.75 39.51
C GLN A 138 11.72 24.26 38.20
N LEU A 139 11.09 23.09 38.25
CA LEU A 139 10.23 22.55 37.20
C LEU A 139 8.77 22.72 37.62
N THR A 140 8.04 23.58 36.92
CA THR A 140 6.67 23.95 37.29
C THR A 140 5.62 23.20 36.48
N GLY A 141 5.94 22.75 35.28
CA GLY A 141 5.01 21.93 34.52
C GLY A 141 5.54 21.31 33.23
N ILE A 142 4.69 20.48 32.63
CA ILE A 142 4.92 19.76 31.39
C ILE A 142 4.03 20.37 30.32
N GLU A 143 4.54 20.54 29.11
CA GLU A 143 3.78 20.95 27.94
C GLU A 143 3.90 19.89 26.86
N LEU A 144 2.76 19.45 26.31
CA LEU A 144 2.72 18.53 25.18
C LEU A 144 2.01 19.19 24.00
N LEU A 145 2.61 19.06 22.82
CA LEU A 145 2.00 19.42 21.55
C LEU A 145 1.90 18.15 20.69
N HIS A 146 0.68 17.82 20.26
CA HIS A 146 0.39 16.58 19.55
C HIS A 146 0.43 16.78 18.04
N GLY A 147 1.15 15.90 17.35
CA GLY A 147 1.18 15.75 15.90
C GLY A 147 0.71 14.37 15.46
N GLU A 148 0.53 14.18 14.16
CA GLU A 148 0.21 12.90 13.54
C GLU A 148 1.30 11.84 13.76
N ASN A 149 2.58 12.23 13.67
CA ASN A 149 3.73 11.32 13.71
C ASN A 149 4.64 11.52 14.95
N GLY A 150 4.18 12.27 15.95
CA GLY A 150 4.95 12.46 17.17
C GLY A 150 4.33 13.45 18.17
N ILE A 151 4.91 13.50 19.36
CA ILE A 151 4.54 14.45 20.41
C ILE A 151 5.77 15.27 20.77
N LEU A 152 5.64 16.60 20.69
CA LEU A 152 6.65 17.51 21.20
C LEU A 152 6.42 17.74 22.69
N VAL A 153 7.44 17.42 23.48
CA VAL A 153 7.50 17.50 24.93
C VAL A 153 8.36 18.69 25.31
N GLY A 154 7.74 19.66 25.97
CA GLY A 154 8.38 20.82 26.58
C GLY A 154 8.23 20.81 28.11
N PHE A 155 9.10 21.56 28.78
CA PHE A 155 9.08 21.72 30.23
C PHE A 155 9.06 23.20 30.59
N LYS A 156 8.09 23.63 31.40
CA LYS A 156 8.09 24.96 32.01
C LYS A 156 9.04 24.97 33.19
N GLN A 157 10.10 25.75 33.05
CA GLN A 157 11.22 25.78 33.99
C GLN A 157 11.54 27.22 34.40
N PHE A 158 11.96 27.39 35.64
CA PHE A 158 12.42 28.67 36.20
C PHE A 158 13.88 28.54 36.61
N LEU A 159 14.71 29.55 36.28
CA LEU A 159 16.15 29.59 36.56
C LEU A 159 16.91 28.34 36.04
N VAL A 160 16.71 27.98 34.77
CA VAL A 160 17.45 26.88 34.12
C VAL A 160 18.95 27.18 34.13
N PRO A 161 19.80 26.28 34.65
CA PRO A 161 21.25 26.44 34.59
C PRO A 161 21.75 26.42 33.15
N PRO A 162 22.85 27.14 32.83
CA PRO A 162 23.38 27.20 31.48
C PRO A 162 23.73 25.81 30.95
N SER A 163 23.43 25.57 29.67
CA SER A 163 23.61 24.28 28.98
C SER A 163 25.07 23.81 28.86
N GLY A 164 26.03 24.68 29.18
CA GLY A 164 27.46 24.39 29.20
C GLY A 164 28.01 24.08 27.79
N THR A 165 29.02 23.21 27.71
CA THR A 165 29.66 22.80 26.45
C THR A 165 28.93 21.65 25.74
N LYS A 166 27.74 21.26 26.21
CA LYS A 166 26.97 20.11 25.69
C LYS A 166 26.56 20.28 24.23
N TYR A 167 26.20 21.50 23.84
CA TYR A 167 25.77 21.85 22.48
C TYR A 167 26.63 22.94 21.84
N LYS A 168 27.55 23.56 22.61
CA LYS A 168 28.25 24.78 22.23
C LYS A 168 29.71 24.51 21.90
N GLY A 169 30.08 24.80 20.66
CA GLY A 169 31.47 25.00 20.25
C GLY A 169 31.97 26.43 20.53
N PRO A 170 33.27 26.70 20.33
CA PRO A 170 33.87 28.03 20.56
C PRO A 170 33.24 29.16 19.73
N ASP A 171 32.66 28.84 18.58
CA ASP A 171 32.09 29.80 17.61
C ASP A 171 30.54 29.88 17.67
N ASP A 172 29.89 29.18 18.59
CA ASP A 172 28.43 29.17 18.69
C ASP A 172 27.90 30.46 19.37
N PRO A 173 26.66 30.90 19.04
CA PRO A 173 26.10 32.13 19.58
C PRO A 173 25.94 32.11 21.12
N GLU A 174 25.89 33.31 21.72
CA GLU A 174 25.75 33.45 23.18
C GLU A 174 24.40 32.94 23.71
N SER A 175 23.35 32.92 22.87
CA SER A 175 22.01 32.41 23.23
C SER A 175 22.06 30.98 23.81
N GLU A 176 21.27 30.71 24.86
CA GLU A 176 21.25 29.39 25.50
C GLU A 176 20.48 28.33 24.70
N GLN A 177 19.52 28.76 23.87
CA GLN A 177 18.76 27.91 22.95
C GLN A 177 19.33 28.09 21.54
N ILE A 178 19.73 26.98 20.90
CA ILE A 178 20.42 27.02 19.60
C ILE A 178 19.67 26.20 18.53
N GLY A 179 18.46 25.75 18.85
CA GLY A 179 17.61 24.96 17.94
C GLY A 179 18.12 23.54 17.77
N ASN A 180 18.57 22.90 18.85
CA ASN A 180 18.94 21.49 18.84
C ASN A 180 17.72 20.63 19.14
N THR A 181 17.42 19.69 18.25
CA THR A 181 16.30 18.78 18.42
C THR A 181 16.74 17.53 19.18
N LYS A 182 16.13 17.29 20.35
CA LYS A 182 16.18 15.99 21.03
C LYS A 182 15.06 15.11 20.48
N ARG A 183 15.36 13.91 20.03
CA ARG A 183 14.37 12.99 19.44
C ARG A 183 14.50 11.63 20.09
N VAL A 184 13.39 11.10 20.60
CA VAL A 184 13.29 9.75 21.16
C VAL A 184 12.47 8.92 20.19
N ILE A 185 13.12 7.96 19.54
CA ILE A 185 12.44 7.04 18.61
C ILE A 185 11.74 5.96 19.43
N ILE A 186 10.44 5.81 19.21
CA ILE A 186 9.58 4.82 19.89
C ILE A 186 9.21 3.73 18.89
N THR A 187 9.41 2.47 19.28
CA THR A 187 9.11 1.28 18.48
C THR A 187 8.01 0.45 19.13
N ASP A 188 7.38 -0.43 18.35
CA ASP A 188 6.37 -1.37 18.84
C ASP A 188 6.85 -2.19 20.04
N GLN A 189 8.08 -2.73 19.96
CA GLN A 189 8.70 -3.50 21.03
C GLN A 189 8.89 -2.68 22.31
N LEU A 190 9.28 -1.41 22.17
CA LEU A 190 9.42 -0.51 23.32
C LEU A 190 8.06 -0.27 23.99
N VAL A 191 7.01 -0.05 23.21
CA VAL A 191 5.66 0.15 23.76
C VAL A 191 5.18 -1.10 24.51
N GLU A 192 5.43 -2.30 23.98
CA GLU A 192 5.11 -3.53 24.70
C GLU A 192 5.84 -3.65 26.04
N GLN A 193 7.12 -3.25 26.07
CA GLN A 193 7.88 -3.22 27.32
C GLN A 193 7.30 -2.19 28.30
N LEU A 194 7.01 -0.96 27.83
CA LEU A 194 6.48 0.13 28.66
C LEU A 194 5.10 -0.19 29.25
N VAL A 195 4.19 -0.75 28.44
CA VAL A 195 2.83 -1.08 28.88
C VAL A 195 2.82 -2.20 29.92
N ASN A 196 3.77 -3.13 29.84
CA ASN A 196 3.91 -4.23 30.80
C ASN A 196 4.84 -3.92 31.99
N LEU A 197 5.45 -2.73 32.01
CA LEU A 197 6.42 -2.34 33.02
C LEU A 197 5.72 -2.03 34.36
N ASP A 198 6.16 -2.69 35.43
CA ASP A 198 5.75 -2.29 36.78
C ASP A 198 6.45 -0.97 37.16
N LEU A 199 5.73 0.14 37.02
CA LEU A 199 6.20 1.49 37.34
C LEU A 199 6.72 1.60 38.79
N LYS A 200 6.28 0.76 39.73
CA LYS A 200 6.75 0.78 41.13
C LYS A 200 8.14 0.18 41.30
N SER A 201 8.54 -0.72 40.42
CA SER A 201 9.85 -1.37 40.44
C SER A 201 10.97 -0.47 39.89
N VAL A 202 10.58 0.55 39.13
CA VAL A 202 11.50 1.45 38.42
C VAL A 202 11.77 2.69 39.27
N LYS A 203 13.02 3.18 39.23
CA LYS A 203 13.48 4.34 39.99
C LYS A 203 13.95 5.48 39.06
N PRO A 204 13.03 6.30 38.52
CA PRO A 204 13.36 7.39 37.60
C PRO A 204 14.38 8.40 38.16
N GLU A 205 14.37 8.62 39.47
CA GLU A 205 15.32 9.46 40.20
C GLU A 205 16.77 8.97 40.07
N VAL A 206 16.98 7.66 39.99
CA VAL A 206 18.30 7.07 39.74
C VAL A 206 18.67 7.21 38.27
N MET A 207 17.71 7.07 37.36
CA MET A 207 17.92 7.22 35.91
C MET A 207 18.40 8.63 35.55
N CYS A 208 17.81 9.67 36.15
CA CYS A 208 18.20 11.06 35.90
C CYS A 208 19.66 11.37 36.27
N LYS A 209 20.23 10.65 37.25
CA LYS A 209 21.62 10.84 37.72
C LYS A 209 22.65 10.06 36.89
N ARG A 210 22.21 9.12 36.05
CA ARG A 210 23.09 8.28 35.19
C ARG A 210 23.14 8.82 33.77
N ALA A 211 24.20 8.47 33.04
CA ALA A 211 24.23 8.68 31.59
C ALA A 211 23.16 7.83 30.90
N HIS A 212 22.75 8.25 29.70
CA HIS A 212 21.82 7.47 28.90
C HIS A 212 22.46 6.11 28.50
N PRO A 213 21.72 4.98 28.50
CA PRO A 213 22.29 3.65 28.24
C PRO A 213 22.99 3.53 26.88
N GLN A 214 22.46 4.24 25.88
CA GLN A 214 22.99 4.29 24.52
C GLN A 214 24.01 5.43 24.29
N ALA A 215 24.48 6.08 25.36
CA ALA A 215 25.47 7.14 25.25
C ALA A 215 26.85 6.59 24.84
N ILE A 216 27.62 7.38 24.10
CA ILE A 216 28.96 7.00 23.64
C ILE A 216 30.04 7.84 24.31
N ASP A 217 31.26 7.31 24.34
CA ASP A 217 32.43 8.07 24.80
C ASP A 217 32.95 8.98 23.68
N ILE A 218 32.91 10.28 23.92
CA ILE A 218 33.35 11.29 22.95
C ILE A 218 34.74 11.79 23.35
N ASN A 219 35.72 11.45 22.51
CA ASN A 219 37.12 11.84 22.68
C ASN A 219 37.46 13.20 22.06
N ASN A 220 36.82 13.55 20.94
CA ASN A 220 36.97 14.86 20.27
C ASN A 220 35.58 15.47 20.04
N GLN A 221 35.35 16.66 20.60
CA GLN A 221 34.07 17.38 20.50
C GLN A 221 33.96 18.24 19.23
N GLU A 222 35.07 18.59 18.57
CA GLU A 222 35.03 19.48 17.39
C GLU A 222 34.18 18.94 16.22
N PRO A 223 34.35 17.68 15.76
CA PRO A 223 33.53 17.15 14.66
C PRO A 223 32.05 17.13 15.01
N ARG A 224 31.72 16.84 16.28
CA ARG A 224 30.35 16.85 16.78
C ARG A 224 29.73 18.24 16.71
N PHE A 225 30.46 19.28 17.08
CA PHE A 225 29.96 20.66 16.96
C PHE A 225 29.79 21.08 15.51
N GLU A 226 30.64 20.62 14.59
CA GLU A 226 30.47 20.87 13.16
C GLU A 226 29.19 20.22 12.62
N GLU A 227 28.90 18.97 12.97
CA GLU A 227 27.66 18.28 12.60
C GLU A 227 26.42 18.99 13.16
N MET A 228 26.47 19.40 14.44
CA MET A 228 25.38 20.17 15.05
C MET A 228 25.16 21.51 14.35
N ARG A 229 26.22 22.24 13.98
CA ARG A 229 26.12 23.49 13.19
C ARG A 229 25.56 23.24 11.79
N ALA A 230 25.97 22.16 11.14
CA ALA A 230 25.45 21.78 9.83
C ALA A 230 23.95 21.45 9.88
N TYR A 231 23.50 20.74 10.91
CA TYR A 231 22.08 20.48 11.16
C TYR A 231 21.29 21.79 11.32
N ARG A 232 21.72 22.68 12.24
CA ARG A 232 21.05 23.97 12.49
C ARG A 232 20.91 24.80 11.22
N LYS A 233 21.99 24.89 10.44
CA LYS A 233 22.02 25.60 9.15
C LYS A 233 21.03 25.01 8.15
N THR A 234 20.93 23.68 8.09
CA THR A 234 20.03 22.97 7.17
C THR A 234 18.57 23.16 7.55
N GLN A 235 18.27 23.13 8.85
CA GLN A 235 16.94 23.37 9.40
C GLN A 235 16.56 24.86 9.49
N GLN A 236 17.44 25.76 9.02
CA GLN A 236 17.27 27.21 9.11
C GLN A 236 17.11 27.74 10.54
N PHE A 237 17.58 27.00 11.55
CA PHE A 237 17.58 27.41 12.97
C PHE A 237 18.66 28.43 13.31
N ASN A 238 19.41 28.91 12.31
CA ASN A 238 20.24 30.09 12.51
C ASN A 238 19.30 31.29 12.60
N GLU A 239 19.22 31.90 13.79
CA GLU A 239 18.58 33.21 13.97
C GLU A 239 19.00 34.10 12.81
N SER A 240 18.05 34.46 11.95
CA SER A 240 18.35 35.42 10.90
C SER A 240 18.79 36.69 11.61
N GLU A 241 19.99 37.19 11.31
CA GLU A 241 20.45 38.46 11.85
C GLU A 241 19.32 39.51 11.74
N PRO A 242 19.14 40.36 12.76
CA PRO A 242 18.16 41.43 12.72
C PRO A 242 18.19 42.15 11.37
N TRP A 243 17.02 42.47 10.80
CA TRP A 243 16.91 42.97 9.43
C TRP A 243 17.80 44.20 9.16
N TYR A 244 18.04 45.03 10.17
CA TYR A 244 18.94 46.18 10.09
C TYR A 244 20.42 45.79 9.99
N LEU A 245 20.86 44.69 10.61
CA LEU A 245 22.22 44.14 10.45
C LEU A 245 22.41 43.47 9.10
N ARG A 246 21.39 42.78 8.57
CA ARG A 246 21.42 42.25 7.20
C ARG A 246 21.51 43.36 6.15
N ILE A 247 20.78 44.45 6.34
CA ILE A 247 20.89 45.64 5.51
C ILE A 247 22.26 46.29 5.67
N TRP A 248 22.79 46.37 6.89
CA TRP A 248 24.14 46.88 7.14
C TRP A 248 25.21 46.01 6.48
N HIS A 249 25.11 44.68 6.53
CA HIS A 249 26.00 43.76 5.83
C HIS A 249 25.86 43.83 4.32
N TRP A 250 24.64 43.98 3.80
CA TRP A 250 24.42 44.25 2.38
C TRP A 250 25.07 45.58 1.95
N ILE A 251 24.91 46.66 2.71
CA ILE A 251 25.54 47.97 2.43
C ILE A 251 27.07 47.88 2.56
N THR A 252 27.60 47.29 3.62
CA THR A 252 29.04 47.15 3.85
C THR A 252 29.71 46.18 2.87
N SER A 253 28.96 45.24 2.28
CA SER A 253 29.47 44.35 1.22
C SER A 253 29.84 45.09 -0.07
N PHE A 254 29.34 46.31 -0.28
CA PHE A 254 29.79 47.20 -1.36
C PHE A 254 31.12 47.92 -1.05
N PHE A 255 31.53 47.97 0.22
CA PHE A 255 32.70 48.74 0.68
C PHE A 255 33.83 47.87 1.24
N ILE A 256 33.58 46.58 1.47
CA ILE A 256 34.57 45.62 1.97
C ILE A 256 34.92 44.68 0.83
N THR A 257 36.15 44.76 0.32
CA THR A 257 36.74 43.66 -0.43
C THR A 257 36.86 42.47 0.51
N ALA A 258 36.05 41.43 0.25
CA ALA A 258 36.01 40.25 1.10
C ALA A 258 37.43 39.68 1.31
N PRO A 259 37.84 39.34 2.55
CA PRO A 259 38.99 38.47 2.70
C PRO A 259 38.66 37.15 1.98
N VAL A 260 39.63 36.68 1.20
CA VAL A 260 39.60 35.40 0.51
C VAL A 260 39.07 34.35 1.48
N LYS A 261 37.93 33.72 1.14
CA LYS A 261 37.45 32.51 1.82
C LYS A 261 38.64 31.58 1.93
N SER A 262 39.10 31.29 3.14
CA SER A 262 40.10 30.25 3.35
C SER A 262 39.54 28.99 2.70
N GLU A 263 40.21 28.52 1.65
CA GLU A 263 39.92 27.22 1.09
C GLU A 263 39.97 26.21 2.23
N ARG A 264 38.84 25.54 2.46
CA ARG A 264 38.80 24.34 3.28
C ARG A 264 39.88 23.43 2.73
N LYS A 265 40.93 23.18 3.51
CA LYS A 265 41.71 21.96 3.34
C LYS A 265 40.77 20.81 3.66
N THR A 266 40.01 20.35 2.68
CA THR A 266 39.60 18.94 2.65
C THR A 266 40.89 18.16 2.46
N SER A 267 41.63 17.94 3.54
CA SER A 267 42.58 16.85 3.57
C SER A 267 41.75 15.61 3.26
N ALA A 268 41.91 15.08 2.05
CA ALA A 268 41.45 13.75 1.72
C ALA A 268 42.16 12.82 2.70
N VAL A 269 41.54 12.58 3.85
CA VAL A 269 41.98 11.53 4.77
C VAL A 269 41.85 10.27 3.93
N GLU A 270 42.98 9.64 3.59
CA GLU A 270 42.98 8.35 2.94
C GLU A 270 42.09 7.44 3.78
N ASN A 271 40.93 7.11 3.20
CA ASN A 271 39.88 6.33 3.86
C ASN A 271 40.29 4.85 3.89
N LYS A 272 41.37 4.55 4.63
CA LYS A 272 41.80 3.17 4.83
C LYS A 272 40.78 2.49 5.73
N LEU A 273 40.04 1.56 5.12
CA LEU A 273 39.02 0.75 5.75
C LEU A 273 39.62 -0.61 6.13
N VAL A 274 39.50 -0.98 7.39
CA VAL A 274 39.86 -2.30 7.92
C VAL A 274 38.58 -3.12 8.01
N LEU A 275 38.54 -4.28 7.36
CA LEU A 275 37.42 -5.21 7.51
C LEU A 275 37.45 -5.83 8.91
N LEU A 276 36.36 -5.69 9.65
CA LEU A 276 36.18 -6.27 10.99
C LEU A 276 35.35 -7.56 10.96
N TYR A 277 34.37 -7.63 10.06
CA TYR A 277 33.46 -8.76 9.98
C TYR A 277 32.95 -8.94 8.55
N GLU A 278 32.79 -10.19 8.13
CA GLU A 278 32.19 -10.58 6.87
C GLU A 278 31.40 -11.88 7.09
N HIS A 279 30.10 -11.83 6.78
CA HIS A 279 29.25 -13.01 6.76
C HIS A 279 28.12 -12.79 5.76
N ASP A 280 27.85 -13.80 4.94
CA ASP A 280 26.92 -13.74 3.82
C ASP A 280 27.15 -12.51 2.93
N GLU A 281 26.19 -11.58 2.92
CA GLU A 281 26.19 -10.37 2.12
C GLU A 281 26.40 -9.09 2.96
N THR A 282 26.79 -9.25 4.23
CA THR A 282 27.01 -8.16 5.18
C THR A 282 28.48 -8.06 5.61
N LYS A 283 29.02 -6.84 5.53
CA LYS A 283 30.41 -6.51 5.84
C LYS A 283 30.48 -5.30 6.77
N ILE A 284 31.29 -5.41 7.81
CA ILE A 284 31.52 -4.32 8.78
C ILE A 284 32.97 -3.89 8.65
N TYR A 285 33.18 -2.61 8.38
CA TYR A 285 34.49 -1.99 8.26
C TYR A 285 34.70 -0.97 9.37
N GLN A 286 35.95 -0.73 9.73
CA GLN A 286 36.37 0.37 10.59
C GLN A 286 37.35 1.28 9.84
N ARG A 287 37.12 2.60 9.91
CA ARG A 287 38.09 3.59 9.43
C ARG A 287 39.29 3.65 10.37
N GLU A 288 40.51 3.62 9.82
CA GLU A 288 41.73 3.59 10.65
C GLU A 288 41.89 4.82 11.56
N HIS A 289 41.59 6.01 11.03
CA HIS A 289 41.83 7.29 11.71
C HIS A 289 40.69 7.70 12.65
N THR A 290 39.45 7.71 12.15
CA THR A 290 38.28 8.18 12.93
C THR A 290 37.70 7.11 13.85
N LYS A 291 38.05 5.83 13.62
CA LYS A 291 37.45 4.65 14.27
C LYS A 291 35.96 4.46 14.01
N GLU A 292 35.37 5.26 13.13
CA GLU A 292 34.00 5.11 12.63
C GLU A 292 33.80 3.73 12.00
N ILE A 293 32.58 3.23 12.13
CA ILE A 293 32.18 1.93 11.63
C ILE A 293 31.29 2.13 10.40
N LEU A 294 31.66 1.48 9.29
CA LEU A 294 30.86 1.43 8.07
C LEU A 294 30.29 0.03 7.94
N VAL A 295 28.97 -0.09 8.02
CA VAL A 295 28.27 -1.35 7.72
C VAL A 295 27.82 -1.29 6.27
N ARG A 296 28.09 -2.35 5.52
CA ARG A 296 27.59 -2.58 4.16
C ARG A 296 26.81 -3.87 4.17
N GLU A 297 25.62 -3.87 3.60
CA GLU A 297 24.73 -5.03 3.57
C GLU A 297 24.03 -5.06 2.22
N LYS A 298 23.84 -6.24 1.62
CA LYS A 298 23.08 -6.31 0.38
C LYS A 298 21.61 -6.05 0.64
N ARG A 299 21.00 -5.28 -0.25
CA ARG A 299 19.57 -5.04 -0.23
C ARG A 299 18.83 -6.37 -0.45
N PRO A 300 17.76 -6.65 0.31
CA PRO A 300 17.01 -7.88 0.10
C PRO A 300 16.30 -7.86 -1.25
N ASP A 301 16.05 -9.05 -1.78
CA ASP A 301 15.28 -9.22 -3.02
C ASP A 301 13.83 -8.75 -2.85
N ILE A 302 13.22 -8.36 -3.97
CA ILE A 302 11.83 -7.89 -4.00
C ILE A 302 10.90 -9.06 -3.66
N GLU A 303 10.14 -8.92 -2.58
CA GLU A 303 9.14 -9.92 -2.13
C GLU A 303 7.70 -9.38 -2.26
N ASN A 304 7.55 -8.06 -2.10
CA ASN A 304 6.25 -7.41 -1.97
C ASN A 304 6.05 -6.43 -3.14
N LEU A 305 4.94 -6.56 -3.88
CA LEU A 305 4.60 -5.69 -5.00
C LEU A 305 3.33 -4.91 -4.70
N VAL A 306 3.40 -3.58 -4.78
CA VAL A 306 2.29 -2.66 -4.46
C VAL A 306 1.89 -1.90 -5.72
N PHE A 307 0.63 -2.02 -6.14
CA PHE A 307 0.11 -1.32 -7.31
C PHE A 307 -0.81 -0.18 -6.89
N CYS A 308 -0.53 1.05 -7.37
CA CYS A 308 -1.44 2.15 -7.17
C CYS A 308 -2.72 2.03 -8.04
N GLY A 309 -3.78 2.72 -7.64
CA GLY A 309 -4.94 2.91 -8.49
C GLY A 309 -4.67 3.88 -9.65
N GLY A 310 -5.45 3.75 -10.73
CA GLY A 310 -5.35 4.60 -11.92
C GLY A 310 -6.31 4.26 -13.05
N GLY A 311 -7.37 3.48 -12.78
CA GLY A 311 -8.38 3.10 -13.78
C GLY A 311 -7.77 2.48 -15.03
N ALA A 312 -7.99 3.13 -16.17
CA ALA A 312 -7.50 2.71 -17.48
C ALA A 312 -5.96 2.63 -17.59
N LYS A 313 -5.21 3.28 -16.69
CA LYS A 313 -3.73 3.20 -16.65
C LYS A 313 -3.20 1.82 -16.26
N ILE A 314 -4.07 0.87 -15.90
CA ILE A 314 -3.71 -0.50 -15.53
C ILE A 314 -2.84 -1.22 -16.59
N PHE A 315 -2.94 -0.84 -17.87
CA PHE A 315 -2.10 -1.40 -18.93
C PHE A 315 -0.59 -1.16 -18.70
N ALA A 316 -0.22 -0.04 -18.08
CA ALA A 316 1.18 0.18 -17.70
C ALA A 316 1.63 -0.78 -16.58
N HIS A 317 0.74 -1.16 -15.65
CA HIS A 317 1.04 -2.20 -14.66
C HIS A 317 1.33 -3.55 -15.31
N VAL A 318 0.65 -3.88 -16.41
CA VAL A 318 0.91 -5.11 -17.19
C VAL A 318 2.32 -5.09 -17.78
N GLY A 319 2.76 -3.94 -18.31
CA GLY A 319 4.14 -3.72 -18.76
C GLY A 319 5.18 -3.94 -17.67
N VAL A 320 4.91 -3.42 -16.47
CA VAL A 320 5.77 -3.63 -15.30
C VAL A 320 5.87 -5.11 -14.95
N TRP A 321 4.74 -5.81 -14.87
CA TRP A 321 4.71 -7.23 -14.56
C TRP A 321 5.43 -8.08 -15.60
N LYS A 322 5.32 -7.71 -16.88
CA LYS A 322 6.04 -8.35 -17.99
C LYS A 322 7.55 -8.29 -17.78
N ALA A 323 8.10 -7.10 -17.53
CA ALA A 323 9.53 -6.92 -17.30
C ALA A 323 10.02 -7.71 -16.07
N LEU A 324 9.24 -7.73 -14.98
CA LEU A 324 9.56 -8.54 -13.79
C LEU A 324 9.55 -10.04 -14.07
N ASN A 325 8.56 -10.55 -14.83
CA ASN A 325 8.46 -11.95 -15.22
C ASN A 325 9.65 -12.39 -16.09
N GLU A 326 10.01 -11.60 -17.11
CA GLU A 326 11.17 -11.85 -17.97
C GLU A 326 12.49 -11.80 -17.18
N ALA A 327 12.56 -10.90 -16.20
CA ALA A 327 13.69 -10.82 -15.28
C ALA A 327 13.74 -11.97 -14.24
N ASN A 328 12.76 -12.88 -14.23
CA ASN A 328 12.58 -13.96 -13.25
C ASN A 328 12.52 -13.45 -11.80
N ILE A 329 12.02 -12.23 -11.60
CA ILE A 329 11.71 -11.66 -10.28
C ILE A 329 10.29 -12.07 -9.93
N LYS A 330 10.12 -12.79 -8.82
CA LYS A 330 8.85 -13.42 -8.42
C LYS A 330 8.41 -12.92 -7.04
N PRO A 331 7.83 -11.71 -6.96
CA PRO A 331 7.15 -11.26 -5.75
C PRO A 331 6.09 -12.28 -5.34
N THR A 332 5.88 -12.42 -4.03
CA THR A 332 4.91 -13.40 -3.49
C THR A 332 3.81 -12.74 -2.68
N ARG A 333 3.95 -11.46 -2.35
CA ARG A 333 2.94 -10.69 -1.63
C ARG A 333 2.53 -9.50 -2.46
N PHE A 334 1.22 -9.26 -2.53
CA PHE A 334 0.66 -8.25 -3.41
C PHE A 334 -0.28 -7.35 -2.64
N ALA A 335 -0.19 -6.05 -2.89
CA ALA A 335 -1.18 -5.10 -2.40
C ALA A 335 -1.62 -4.17 -3.51
N GLY A 336 -2.88 -3.73 -3.47
CA GLY A 336 -3.36 -2.80 -4.47
C GLY A 336 -4.64 -2.06 -4.06
N SER A 337 -4.86 -0.95 -4.75
CA SER A 337 -6.01 -0.07 -4.59
C SER A 337 -6.65 0.17 -5.96
N SER A 338 -7.98 0.10 -6.06
CA SER A 338 -8.72 0.29 -7.32
C SER A 338 -8.24 -0.65 -8.44
N ALA A 339 -7.95 -0.13 -9.63
CA ALA A 339 -7.33 -0.89 -10.72
C ALA A 339 -6.02 -1.61 -10.31
N GLY A 340 -5.28 -1.07 -9.34
CA GLY A 340 -4.12 -1.74 -8.75
C GLY A 340 -4.49 -3.00 -7.97
N ALA A 341 -5.66 -3.05 -7.32
CA ALA A 341 -6.15 -4.26 -6.64
C ALA A 341 -6.49 -5.37 -7.64
N ILE A 342 -7.03 -5.01 -8.81
CA ILE A 342 -7.26 -5.97 -9.91
C ILE A 342 -5.92 -6.56 -10.36
N MET A 343 -4.91 -5.71 -10.59
CA MET A 343 -3.58 -6.19 -10.97
C MET A 343 -2.95 -7.06 -9.88
N ALA A 344 -3.02 -6.64 -8.62
CA ALA A 344 -2.54 -7.40 -7.47
C ALA A 344 -3.18 -8.79 -7.39
N LEU A 345 -4.49 -8.89 -7.63
CA LEU A 345 -5.19 -10.18 -7.72
C LEU A 345 -4.65 -11.05 -8.86
N MET A 346 -4.46 -10.50 -10.06
CA MET A 346 -3.95 -11.27 -11.19
C MET A 346 -2.55 -11.82 -10.92
N CYS A 347 -1.66 -11.00 -10.35
CA CYS A 347 -0.33 -11.43 -9.94
C CYS A 347 -0.39 -12.47 -8.81
N TYR A 348 -1.29 -12.28 -7.82
CA TYR A 348 -1.52 -13.25 -6.74
C TYR A 348 -2.03 -14.60 -7.26
N LEU A 349 -2.85 -14.62 -8.30
CA LEU A 349 -3.31 -15.84 -8.97
C LEU A 349 -2.21 -16.50 -9.83
N GLY A 350 -1.05 -15.85 -9.97
CA GLY A 350 0.09 -16.35 -10.73
C GLY A 350 -0.08 -16.24 -12.25
N TYR A 351 -0.91 -15.31 -12.73
CA TYR A 351 -1.04 -15.05 -14.17
C TYR A 351 0.23 -14.42 -14.74
N SER A 352 0.66 -14.85 -15.94
CA SER A 352 1.71 -14.16 -16.70
C SER A 352 1.20 -12.86 -17.30
N ALA A 353 2.10 -11.94 -17.66
CA ALA A 353 1.70 -10.70 -18.33
C ALA A 353 0.94 -10.93 -19.64
N GLU A 354 1.29 -11.97 -20.40
CA GLU A 354 0.57 -12.37 -21.62
C GLU A 354 -0.85 -12.85 -21.31
N GLU A 355 -1.02 -13.67 -20.26
CA GLU A 355 -2.34 -14.13 -19.85
C GLU A 355 -3.22 -12.97 -19.37
N ILE A 356 -2.66 -12.02 -18.62
CA ILE A 356 -3.36 -10.81 -18.18
C ILE A 356 -3.75 -9.96 -19.39
N THR A 357 -2.83 -9.78 -20.35
CA THR A 357 -3.10 -9.03 -21.58
C THR A 357 -4.23 -9.68 -22.37
N GLU A 358 -4.25 -11.00 -22.50
CA GLU A 358 -5.30 -11.72 -23.23
C GLU A 358 -6.65 -11.66 -22.52
N LEU A 359 -6.66 -11.69 -21.17
CA LEU A 359 -7.87 -11.41 -20.40
C LEU A 359 -8.38 -10.01 -20.73
N PHE A 360 -7.52 -8.97 -20.59
CA PHE A 360 -7.88 -7.56 -20.82
C PHE A 360 -8.24 -7.21 -22.26
N LYS A 361 -7.69 -7.89 -23.26
CA LYS A 361 -7.97 -7.67 -24.69
C LYS A 361 -9.46 -7.74 -25.04
N ASN A 362 -10.22 -8.56 -24.31
CA ASN A 362 -11.65 -8.75 -24.53
C ASN A 362 -12.52 -7.93 -23.54
N PHE A 363 -11.90 -7.24 -22.58
CA PHE A 363 -12.57 -6.32 -21.66
C PHE A 363 -12.75 -4.95 -22.31
N LYS A 364 -13.92 -4.72 -22.89
CA LYS A 364 -14.35 -3.38 -23.31
C LYS A 364 -15.12 -2.67 -22.20
N GLN A 365 -15.11 -1.34 -22.20
CA GLN A 365 -15.86 -0.52 -21.25
C GLN A 365 -17.35 -0.92 -21.17
N GLU A 366 -17.96 -1.19 -22.33
CA GLU A 366 -19.35 -1.63 -22.44
C GLU A 366 -19.65 -2.93 -21.67
N HIS A 367 -18.63 -3.75 -21.38
CA HIS A 367 -18.80 -4.98 -20.59
C HIS A 367 -18.73 -4.74 -19.07
N LEU A 368 -18.21 -3.60 -18.63
CA LEU A 368 -17.98 -3.28 -17.23
C LEU A 368 -18.93 -2.21 -16.69
N VAL A 369 -19.39 -1.29 -17.54
CA VAL A 369 -20.23 -0.15 -17.17
C VAL A 369 -21.57 -0.23 -17.90
N GLN A 370 -22.66 -0.35 -17.13
CA GLN A 370 -24.04 -0.21 -17.61
C GLN A 370 -24.52 1.21 -17.27
N PHE A 371 -24.90 2.02 -18.25
CA PHE A 371 -25.39 3.39 -17.99
C PHE A 371 -26.83 3.38 -17.49
N ASP A 372 -27.01 3.41 -16.16
CA ASP A 372 -28.30 3.62 -15.49
C ASP A 372 -28.14 4.71 -14.43
N ILE A 373 -28.25 5.97 -14.88
CA ILE A 373 -27.93 7.16 -14.08
C ILE A 373 -28.94 7.30 -12.93
N ASP A 374 -28.44 7.16 -11.69
CA ASP A 374 -29.15 7.52 -10.46
C ASP A 374 -28.21 8.34 -9.54
N LEU A 375 -28.76 9.02 -8.53
CA LEU A 375 -28.04 9.86 -7.55
C LEU A 375 -26.89 9.14 -6.81
N ASN A 376 -26.83 7.81 -6.88
CA ASN A 376 -25.85 6.95 -6.19
C ASN A 376 -24.73 6.39 -7.09
N GLY A 377 -24.72 6.66 -8.41
CA GLY A 377 -23.69 6.20 -9.35
C GLY A 377 -24.23 5.90 -10.76
N LEU A 378 -23.33 5.81 -11.76
CA LEU A 378 -23.69 5.60 -13.18
C LEU A 378 -23.98 4.12 -13.55
N SER A 379 -23.45 3.14 -12.81
CA SER A 379 -23.52 1.70 -13.13
C SER A 379 -23.58 0.79 -11.89
N ASP A 380 -24.20 -0.39 -12.06
CA ASP A 380 -24.02 -1.53 -11.14
C ASP A 380 -22.61 -2.14 -11.31
N SER A 381 -22.13 -2.81 -10.27
CA SER A 381 -20.80 -3.40 -10.14
C SER A 381 -20.74 -4.88 -10.52
N HIS A 382 -21.89 -5.46 -10.88
CA HIS A 382 -22.05 -6.90 -11.10
C HIS A 382 -21.09 -7.44 -12.16
N SER A 383 -20.91 -6.73 -13.26
CA SER A 383 -20.10 -7.23 -14.38
C SER A 383 -18.60 -7.18 -14.12
N LEU A 384 -18.14 -6.18 -13.33
CA LEU A 384 -16.79 -6.19 -12.79
C LEU A 384 -16.60 -7.38 -11.84
N LYS A 385 -17.59 -7.69 -11.01
CA LYS A 385 -17.53 -8.90 -10.18
C LYS A 385 -17.42 -10.16 -11.02
N THR A 386 -18.26 -10.31 -12.04
CA THR A 386 -18.27 -11.48 -12.93
C THR A 386 -16.94 -11.64 -13.67
N ALA A 387 -16.33 -10.54 -14.10
CA ALA A 387 -14.98 -10.52 -14.67
C ALA A 387 -13.93 -11.13 -13.73
N LEU A 388 -13.96 -10.70 -12.47
CA LEU A 388 -13.06 -11.17 -11.42
C LEU A 388 -13.34 -12.64 -11.08
N ASP A 389 -14.62 -13.03 -10.97
CA ASP A 389 -15.04 -14.41 -10.75
C ASP A 389 -14.55 -15.32 -11.88
N TYR A 390 -14.66 -14.89 -13.14
CA TYR A 390 -14.16 -15.63 -14.30
C TYR A 390 -12.63 -15.82 -14.22
N ALA A 391 -11.88 -14.76 -13.92
CA ALA A 391 -10.42 -14.85 -13.79
C ALA A 391 -9.99 -15.78 -12.63
N ILE A 392 -10.69 -15.74 -11.50
CA ILE A 392 -10.43 -16.63 -10.36
C ILE A 392 -10.79 -18.07 -10.73
N ALA A 393 -12.00 -18.31 -11.26
CA ALA A 393 -12.50 -19.64 -11.60
C ALA A 393 -11.61 -20.31 -12.67
N LYS A 394 -11.12 -19.55 -13.66
CA LYS A 394 -10.21 -20.05 -14.69
C LYS A 394 -8.91 -20.58 -14.07
N ARG A 395 -8.29 -19.82 -13.15
CA ARG A 395 -7.06 -20.24 -12.48
C ARG A 395 -7.29 -21.41 -11.52
N VAL A 396 -8.37 -21.39 -10.74
CA VAL A 396 -8.72 -22.50 -9.85
C VAL A 396 -8.97 -23.78 -10.63
N THR A 397 -9.64 -23.69 -11.79
CA THR A 397 -9.85 -24.85 -12.68
C THR A 397 -8.53 -25.42 -13.19
N GLN A 398 -7.59 -24.58 -13.62
CA GLN A 398 -6.24 -25.02 -14.03
C GLN A 398 -5.50 -25.73 -12.89
N ILE A 399 -5.60 -25.23 -11.66
CA ILE A 399 -5.00 -25.87 -10.47
C ILE A 399 -5.69 -27.22 -10.19
N VAL A 400 -7.02 -27.24 -10.23
CA VAL A 400 -7.84 -28.43 -10.03
C VAL A 400 -7.48 -29.53 -11.02
N GLU A 401 -7.34 -29.19 -12.31
CA GLU A 401 -6.93 -30.12 -13.37
C GLU A 401 -5.48 -30.58 -13.19
N LYS A 402 -4.56 -29.66 -12.89
CA LYS A 402 -3.13 -29.96 -12.69
C LYS A 402 -2.90 -30.98 -11.57
N TYR A 403 -3.66 -30.87 -10.47
CA TYR A 403 -3.50 -31.73 -9.30
C TYR A 403 -4.58 -32.83 -9.17
N ASN A 404 -5.53 -32.88 -10.11
CA ASN A 404 -6.66 -33.82 -10.12
C ASN A 404 -7.47 -33.82 -8.80
N ILE A 405 -7.89 -32.65 -8.35
CA ILE A 405 -8.63 -32.43 -7.09
C ILE A 405 -10.07 -31.93 -7.34
N PRO A 406 -11.02 -32.08 -6.41
CA PRO A 406 -12.36 -31.51 -6.59
C PRO A 406 -12.32 -29.98 -6.58
N TYR A 407 -13.18 -29.35 -7.40
CA TYR A 407 -13.35 -27.90 -7.39
C TYR A 407 -13.94 -27.42 -6.04
N PRO A 408 -13.41 -26.34 -5.43
CA PRO A 408 -13.90 -25.84 -4.15
C PRO A 408 -15.40 -25.50 -4.18
N GLN A 409 -16.14 -25.92 -3.15
CA GLN A 409 -17.57 -25.64 -3.04
C GLN A 409 -17.81 -24.28 -2.39
N GLY A 410 -18.84 -23.57 -2.86
CA GLY A 410 -19.24 -22.26 -2.33
C GLY A 410 -18.43 -21.09 -2.90
N LYS A 411 -18.32 -20.02 -2.10
CA LYS A 411 -17.60 -18.79 -2.49
C LYS A 411 -16.09 -19.00 -2.41
N ILE A 412 -15.37 -18.36 -3.33
CA ILE A 412 -13.90 -18.38 -3.32
C ILE A 412 -13.41 -17.21 -2.44
N THR A 413 -13.02 -17.54 -1.22
CA THR A 413 -12.55 -16.59 -0.21
C THR A 413 -11.03 -16.60 -0.09
N PHE A 414 -10.47 -15.66 0.67
CA PHE A 414 -9.04 -15.66 1.02
C PHE A 414 -8.61 -16.99 1.66
N ASN A 415 -9.43 -17.54 2.55
CA ASN A 415 -9.17 -18.83 3.19
C ASN A 415 -9.24 -20.00 2.20
N THR A 416 -10.16 -19.97 1.23
CA THR A 416 -10.26 -21.01 0.19
C THR A 416 -8.95 -21.11 -0.63
N LEU A 417 -8.42 -19.97 -1.09
CA LEU A 417 -7.18 -19.96 -1.88
C LEU A 417 -5.93 -20.25 -1.02
N GLU A 418 -5.90 -19.79 0.24
CA GLU A 418 -4.81 -20.15 1.16
C GLU A 418 -4.78 -21.67 1.45
N ASN A 419 -5.94 -22.30 1.61
CA ASN A 419 -6.01 -23.74 1.81
C ASN A 419 -5.48 -24.51 0.59
N LEU A 420 -5.83 -24.08 -0.63
CA LEU A 420 -5.26 -24.63 -1.86
C LEU A 420 -3.74 -24.45 -1.91
N ARG A 421 -3.23 -23.25 -1.60
CA ARG A 421 -1.79 -22.96 -1.60
C ARG A 421 -1.02 -23.78 -0.56
N ARG A 422 -1.57 -23.98 0.65
CA ARG A 422 -0.94 -24.78 1.70
C ARG A 422 -0.86 -26.26 1.32
N GLN A 423 -1.90 -26.80 0.69
CA GLN A 423 -1.92 -28.19 0.24
C GLN A 423 -1.03 -28.39 -1.00
N TYR A 424 -0.95 -27.37 -1.87
CA TYR A 424 -0.20 -27.42 -3.13
C TYR A 424 0.71 -26.18 -3.28
N PRO A 425 1.88 -26.13 -2.61
CA PRO A 425 2.76 -24.95 -2.64
C PRO A 425 3.21 -24.52 -4.04
N ASP A 426 3.33 -25.47 -4.98
CA ASP A 426 3.75 -25.22 -6.38
C ASP A 426 2.58 -24.91 -7.33
N CYS A 427 1.40 -24.56 -6.79
CA CYS A 427 0.23 -24.16 -7.60
C CYS A 427 0.37 -22.79 -8.26
N GLY A 428 1.37 -21.99 -7.88
CA GLY A 428 1.64 -20.67 -8.44
C GLY A 428 0.89 -19.51 -7.76
N LEU A 429 0.06 -19.79 -6.75
CA LEU A 429 -0.59 -18.75 -5.96
C LEU A 429 0.42 -17.99 -5.08
N GLY A 430 0.25 -16.68 -4.99
CA GLY A 430 0.98 -15.81 -4.05
C GLY A 430 0.69 -16.17 -2.60
N LYS A 431 1.57 -15.73 -1.70
CA LYS A 431 1.44 -15.93 -0.24
C LYS A 431 0.40 -15.01 0.39
N GLU A 432 0.26 -13.79 -0.14
CA GLU A 432 -0.56 -12.75 0.48
C GLU A 432 -1.13 -11.79 -0.56
N LEU A 433 -2.40 -11.41 -0.38
CA LEU A 433 -3.11 -10.39 -1.14
C LEU A 433 -3.77 -9.42 -0.16
N ILE A 434 -3.48 -8.14 -0.30
CA ILE A 434 -4.08 -7.06 0.50
C ILE A 434 -4.79 -6.08 -0.44
N VAL A 435 -6.05 -5.82 -0.16
CA VAL A 435 -6.91 -4.97 -0.98
C VAL A 435 -7.46 -3.84 -0.12
N THR A 436 -7.34 -2.60 -0.58
CA THR A 436 -7.85 -1.44 0.17
C THR A 436 -9.23 -1.00 -0.30
N ALA A 437 -10.06 -0.54 0.62
CA ALA A 437 -11.33 0.13 0.34
C ALA A 437 -11.51 1.32 1.28
N THR A 438 -12.42 2.22 0.94
CA THR A 438 -12.75 3.37 1.78
C THR A 438 -14.07 3.14 2.49
N ASN A 439 -14.05 3.05 3.82
CA ASN A 439 -15.28 3.02 4.61
C ASN A 439 -15.81 4.44 4.75
N LYS A 440 -16.98 4.70 4.16
CA LYS A 440 -17.55 6.03 4.02
C LYS A 440 -18.01 6.61 5.36
N LYS A 441 -18.54 5.77 6.24
CA LYS A 441 -19.09 6.17 7.54
C LYS A 441 -17.98 6.47 8.55
N LEU A 442 -16.97 5.60 8.62
CA LEU A 442 -15.82 5.75 9.51
C LEU A 442 -14.78 6.75 8.97
N ARG A 443 -14.82 7.06 7.66
CA ARG A 443 -13.84 7.90 6.96
C ARG A 443 -12.41 7.36 7.08
N GLN A 444 -12.28 6.05 6.99
CA GLN A 444 -11.03 5.33 7.18
C GLN A 444 -10.82 4.32 6.05
N THR A 445 -9.54 4.03 5.77
CA THR A 445 -9.18 2.94 4.86
C THR A 445 -9.42 1.61 5.55
N SER A 446 -10.19 0.75 4.89
CA SER A 446 -10.38 -0.65 5.26
C SER A 446 -9.43 -1.53 4.46
N TYR A 447 -8.85 -2.54 5.11
CA TYR A 447 -7.91 -3.47 4.50
C TYR A 447 -8.52 -4.87 4.51
N PHE A 448 -8.72 -5.44 3.33
CA PHE A 448 -9.17 -6.82 3.15
C PHE A 448 -7.96 -7.71 2.86
N SER A 449 -7.80 -8.76 3.66
CA SER A 449 -6.69 -9.71 3.57
C SER A 449 -7.04 -11.04 4.22
N LEU A 450 -6.18 -12.04 4.07
CA LEU A 450 -6.32 -13.32 4.77
C LEU A 450 -6.33 -13.15 6.30
N GLU A 451 -5.55 -12.21 6.83
CA GLU A 451 -5.44 -11.97 8.28
C GLU A 451 -6.69 -11.28 8.84
N ARG A 452 -7.22 -10.30 8.12
CA ARG A 452 -8.33 -9.46 8.61
C ARG A 452 -9.70 -10.00 8.23
N THR A 453 -9.84 -10.55 7.03
CA THR A 453 -11.13 -10.95 6.44
C THR A 453 -11.02 -12.30 5.71
N PRO A 454 -10.69 -13.41 6.42
CA PRO A 454 -10.41 -14.71 5.79
C PRO A 454 -11.59 -15.30 5.01
N ASP A 455 -12.82 -15.07 5.49
CA ASP A 455 -14.05 -15.63 4.90
C ASP A 455 -14.69 -14.68 3.85
N MET A 456 -14.07 -13.54 3.57
CA MET A 456 -14.55 -12.62 2.55
C MET A 456 -14.24 -13.16 1.15
N GLU A 457 -15.22 -13.06 0.26
CA GLU A 457 -15.08 -13.40 -1.15
C GLU A 457 -14.11 -12.43 -1.84
N ILE A 458 -13.10 -12.98 -2.53
CA ILE A 458 -11.99 -12.18 -3.05
C ILE A 458 -12.46 -11.25 -4.18
N SER A 459 -13.33 -11.74 -5.07
CA SER A 459 -13.91 -10.92 -6.13
C SER A 459 -14.73 -9.77 -5.57
N GLU A 460 -15.42 -9.95 -4.44
CA GLU A 460 -16.16 -8.90 -3.77
C GLU A 460 -15.23 -7.84 -3.16
N ALA A 461 -14.13 -8.25 -2.52
CA ALA A 461 -13.14 -7.34 -1.97
C ALA A 461 -12.48 -6.47 -3.05
N VAL A 462 -12.03 -7.11 -4.14
CA VAL A 462 -11.36 -6.42 -5.26
C VAL A 462 -12.35 -5.54 -6.03
N LYS A 463 -13.59 -6.00 -6.23
CA LYS A 463 -14.67 -5.19 -6.81
C LYS A 463 -14.88 -3.93 -5.99
N THR A 464 -15.07 -4.05 -4.67
CA THR A 464 -15.28 -2.91 -3.76
C THR A 464 -14.13 -1.90 -3.85
N SER A 465 -12.89 -2.39 -3.90
CA SER A 465 -11.71 -1.53 -4.07
C SER A 465 -11.73 -0.69 -5.34
N ALA A 466 -12.39 -1.16 -6.40
CA ALA A 466 -12.46 -0.55 -7.72
C ALA A 466 -13.78 0.19 -8.02
N LEU A 467 -14.62 0.45 -7.01
CA LEU A 467 -15.88 1.18 -7.15
C LEU A 467 -15.66 2.70 -7.18
N PHE A 468 -15.01 3.20 -8.23
CA PHE A 468 -14.69 4.62 -8.34
C PHE A 468 -15.95 5.49 -8.13
N PRO A 469 -15.96 6.38 -7.12
CA PRO A 469 -17.11 7.24 -6.84
C PRO A 469 -17.46 8.05 -8.08
N VAL A 470 -18.76 8.19 -8.39
CA VAL A 470 -19.36 8.70 -9.65
C VAL A 470 -19.68 7.60 -10.66
N VAL A 471 -18.81 6.61 -10.86
CA VAL A 471 -19.02 5.58 -11.90
C VAL A 471 -19.83 4.41 -11.37
N TYR A 472 -19.50 3.92 -10.18
CA TYR A 472 -20.19 2.78 -9.58
C TYR A 472 -20.92 3.17 -8.30
N ARG A 473 -21.99 2.42 -7.99
CA ARG A 473 -22.65 2.50 -6.68
C ARG A 473 -21.77 1.90 -5.60
N HIS A 474 -21.84 2.46 -4.38
CA HIS A 474 -21.15 1.94 -3.21
C HIS A 474 -21.65 0.52 -2.87
N THR A 475 -20.79 -0.29 -2.23
CA THR A 475 -21.14 -1.64 -1.78
C THR A 475 -21.32 -1.67 -0.27
N MET A 476 -22.30 -2.44 0.19
CA MET A 476 -22.52 -2.70 1.61
C MET A 476 -21.71 -3.92 2.04
N ILE A 477 -20.78 -3.72 2.98
CA ILE A 477 -20.03 -4.81 3.63
C ILE A 477 -20.32 -4.71 5.12
N ASP A 478 -20.85 -5.78 5.70
CA ASP A 478 -21.23 -5.88 7.12
C ASP A 478 -22.14 -4.72 7.61
N GLY A 479 -23.01 -4.22 6.72
CA GLY A 479 -23.92 -3.12 7.03
C GLY A 479 -23.31 -1.73 6.94
N GLU A 480 -22.07 -1.59 6.43
CA GLU A 480 -21.41 -0.30 6.23
C GLU A 480 -21.11 -0.02 4.75
N GLU A 481 -21.27 1.24 4.35
CA GLU A 481 -21.03 1.72 2.98
C GLU A 481 -19.52 1.80 2.68
N HIS A 482 -19.08 1.09 1.64
CA HIS A 482 -17.71 1.08 1.16
C HIS A 482 -17.60 1.55 -0.30
N ASN A 483 -16.54 2.32 -0.55
CA ASN A 483 -16.17 2.90 -1.85
C ASN A 483 -14.75 2.48 -2.26
N ASP A 484 -14.33 2.92 -3.45
CA ASP A 484 -12.98 2.73 -3.98
C ASP A 484 -11.87 3.03 -2.95
N GLY A 485 -10.86 2.16 -2.89
CA GLY A 485 -9.73 2.31 -1.98
C GLY A 485 -8.85 3.52 -2.29
N GLY A 486 -8.83 3.94 -3.55
CA GLY A 486 -8.01 5.03 -4.06
C GLY A 486 -8.47 6.41 -3.64
N VAL A 487 -9.62 6.51 -2.99
CA VAL A 487 -10.12 7.76 -2.39
C VAL A 487 -9.25 8.18 -1.20
N LEU A 488 -8.90 7.25 -0.30
CA LEU A 488 -8.08 7.54 0.89
C LEU A 488 -6.66 7.00 0.82
N SER A 489 -6.46 5.82 0.22
CA SER A 489 -5.14 5.20 0.09
C SER A 489 -4.98 4.61 -1.31
N ASN A 490 -4.54 5.46 -2.25
CA ASN A 490 -4.30 5.05 -3.64
C ASN A 490 -2.99 4.29 -3.79
N PHE A 491 -2.01 4.51 -2.91
CA PHE A 491 -0.73 3.81 -2.90
C PHE A 491 -0.48 3.16 -1.54
N PRO A 492 -1.01 1.94 -1.30
CA PRO A 492 -1.05 1.33 0.03
C PRO A 492 0.26 0.61 0.38
N THR A 493 1.38 1.33 0.41
CA THR A 493 2.71 0.75 0.73
C THR A 493 2.90 0.47 2.22
N GLU A 494 2.13 1.16 3.07
CA GLU A 494 2.14 1.04 4.52
C GLU A 494 1.73 -0.35 5.05
N VAL A 495 1.07 -1.16 4.21
CA VAL A 495 0.62 -2.51 4.59
C VAL A 495 1.78 -3.49 4.79
N PHE A 496 2.97 -3.15 4.29
CA PHE A 496 4.18 -3.94 4.46
C PHE A 496 5.18 -3.18 5.35
N CYS A 497 5.16 -3.50 6.64
CA CYS A 497 6.10 -2.97 7.64
C CYS A 497 7.51 -3.60 7.51
N ASP A 498 8.55 -2.95 8.02
CA ASP A 498 9.90 -3.52 8.08
C ASP A 498 9.86 -4.89 8.80
N ASP A 499 10.42 -5.91 8.15
CA ASP A 499 10.40 -7.29 8.67
C ASP A 499 11.66 -7.63 9.48
N HIS A 500 12.55 -6.63 9.67
CA HIS A 500 13.80 -6.76 10.40
C HIS A 500 14.72 -7.87 9.84
N SER A 501 14.55 -8.26 8.56
CA SER A 501 15.38 -9.29 7.94
C SER A 501 16.81 -8.83 7.65
N THR A 502 17.09 -7.53 7.79
CA THR A 502 18.39 -6.90 7.55
C THR A 502 18.84 -6.11 8.78
N LEU A 503 20.16 -5.99 8.97
CA LEU A 503 20.72 -5.16 10.04
C LEU A 503 20.48 -3.68 9.79
N LEU A 504 20.58 -3.22 8.55
CA LEU A 504 20.30 -1.85 8.15
C LEU A 504 18.82 -1.66 7.90
N GLU A 505 18.31 -0.44 8.12
CA GLU A 505 16.94 -0.06 7.81
C GLU A 505 16.96 0.98 6.70
N SER A 506 15.82 1.16 6.02
CA SER A 506 15.64 2.34 5.18
C SER A 506 15.72 3.62 6.02
N GLU A 507 16.22 4.71 5.44
CA GLU A 507 16.20 6.05 6.04
C GLU A 507 14.81 6.44 6.57
N TYR A 508 13.76 6.05 5.84
CA TYR A 508 12.36 6.31 6.18
C TYR A 508 11.67 5.14 6.89
N GLY A 509 12.39 4.04 7.18
CA GLY A 509 11.92 2.88 7.96
C GLY A 509 10.89 2.02 7.23
N ASN A 510 10.76 2.23 5.93
CA ASN A 510 9.88 1.42 5.12
C ASN A 510 10.51 0.06 4.81
N ASN A 511 9.68 -0.94 4.55
CA ASN A 511 10.14 -2.29 4.22
C ASN A 511 10.98 -2.28 2.93
N LEU A 512 12.22 -2.79 3.02
CA LEU A 512 13.19 -2.76 1.94
C LEU A 512 12.87 -3.70 0.76
N LYS A 513 12.01 -4.71 0.98
CA LYS A 513 11.55 -5.71 0.00
C LYS A 513 10.34 -5.25 -0.82
N VAL A 514 9.78 -4.08 -0.52
CA VAL A 514 8.66 -3.50 -1.26
C VAL A 514 9.15 -2.87 -2.55
N LEU A 515 8.49 -3.24 -3.64
CA LEU A 515 8.48 -2.53 -4.91
C LEU A 515 7.09 -1.95 -5.12
N GLY A 516 6.99 -0.64 -5.25
CA GLY A 516 5.76 0.06 -5.60
C GLY A 516 5.71 0.39 -7.09
N VAL A 517 4.49 0.50 -7.62
CA VAL A 517 4.23 1.01 -8.97
C VAL A 517 3.26 2.16 -8.86
N GLN A 518 3.71 3.35 -9.24
CA GLN A 518 2.91 4.57 -9.20
C GLN A 518 3.00 5.31 -10.52
N PHE A 519 1.89 5.79 -11.08
CA PHE A 519 1.94 6.49 -12.37
C PHE A 519 2.56 7.88 -12.26
N ASP A 520 3.34 8.27 -13.26
CA ASP A 520 3.64 9.69 -13.49
C ASP A 520 2.32 10.35 -13.89
N ASN A 521 1.90 11.33 -13.11
CA ASN A 521 0.63 12.02 -13.36
C ASN A 521 0.81 13.32 -14.14
N GLY A 522 2.03 13.60 -14.61
CA GLY A 522 2.32 14.61 -15.63
C GLY A 522 1.76 16.00 -15.36
N THR A 523 1.60 16.75 -16.45
CA THR A 523 1.09 18.12 -16.46
C THR A 523 -0.39 18.22 -16.06
N GLU A 524 -1.19 17.15 -16.19
CA GLU A 524 -2.58 17.12 -15.69
C GLU A 524 -2.60 17.35 -14.18
N ARG A 525 -1.66 16.76 -13.42
CA ARG A 525 -1.53 17.05 -12.00
C ARG A 525 -1.00 18.46 -11.74
N SER A 526 -0.12 19.01 -12.58
CA SER A 526 0.33 20.41 -12.39
C SER A 526 -0.76 21.45 -12.68
N VAL A 527 -1.66 21.17 -13.64
CA VAL A 527 -2.78 22.04 -13.99
C VAL A 527 -3.93 21.85 -13.00
N ILE A 528 -4.20 20.61 -12.57
CA ILE A 528 -5.14 20.33 -11.48
C ILE A 528 -4.59 20.82 -10.15
N ASP A 529 -3.30 20.69 -9.81
CA ASP A 529 -2.71 21.24 -8.58
C ASP A 529 -2.68 22.77 -8.64
N TYR A 530 -2.37 23.40 -9.79
CA TYR A 530 -2.40 24.86 -9.90
C TYR A 530 -3.82 25.44 -9.84
N VAL A 531 -4.81 24.77 -10.42
CA VAL A 531 -6.22 25.19 -10.39
C VAL A 531 -6.90 24.75 -9.09
N MET A 532 -6.62 23.58 -8.54
CA MET A 532 -7.29 22.96 -7.39
C MET A 532 -6.61 23.20 -6.04
N ASP A 533 -5.31 23.51 -5.95
CA ASP A 533 -4.70 23.89 -4.65
C ASP A 533 -5.27 25.24 -4.15
N GLN A 534 -5.74 26.12 -5.05
CA GLN A 534 -6.58 27.28 -4.71
C GLN A 534 -8.09 26.97 -4.67
N VAL A 535 -8.62 26.14 -5.58
CA VAL A 535 -10.07 25.93 -5.70
C VAL A 535 -10.62 24.88 -4.71
N TYR A 536 -9.90 23.81 -4.33
CA TYR A 536 -10.40 22.78 -3.38
C TYR A 536 -10.06 23.04 -1.92
N ARG A 537 -8.94 23.71 -1.59
CA ARG A 537 -8.72 24.16 -0.20
C ARG A 537 -9.71 25.25 0.22
N GLU A 538 -10.34 25.96 -0.73
CA GLU A 538 -11.26 27.08 -0.46
C GLU A 538 -12.73 26.88 -0.93
N ASN A 539 -13.03 26.01 -1.92
CA ASN A 539 -14.44 25.77 -2.33
C ASN A 539 -15.14 24.74 -1.44
N PHE A 540 -15.82 25.28 -0.43
CA PHE A 540 -16.76 24.58 0.42
C PHE A 540 -17.77 23.69 -0.34
N ILE A 541 -18.31 24.16 -1.48
CA ILE A 541 -19.35 23.43 -2.24
C ILE A 541 -18.80 22.16 -2.91
N LEU A 542 -17.61 22.23 -3.52
CA LEU A 542 -16.97 21.08 -4.16
C LEU A 542 -16.52 20.06 -3.11
N ASN A 543 -15.96 20.52 -1.98
CA ASN A 543 -15.64 19.64 -0.85
C ASN A 543 -16.89 19.00 -0.25
N TRP A 544 -18.01 19.72 -0.19
CA TRP A 544 -19.28 19.19 0.31
C TRP A 544 -19.85 18.12 -0.63
N ILE A 545 -19.87 18.35 -1.95
CA ILE A 545 -20.30 17.36 -2.95
C ILE A 545 -19.38 16.14 -2.94
N TYR A 546 -18.07 16.35 -2.92
CA TYR A 546 -17.10 15.26 -2.85
C TYR A 546 -17.23 14.47 -1.55
N SER A 547 -17.40 15.15 -0.41
CA SER A 547 -17.64 14.52 0.89
C SER A 547 -18.96 13.74 0.94
N LEU A 548 -20.00 14.20 0.25
CA LEU A 548 -21.28 13.49 0.16
C LEU A 548 -21.13 12.17 -0.62
N LEU A 549 -20.41 12.22 -1.76
CA LEU A 549 -20.21 11.07 -2.64
C LEU A 549 -19.23 10.05 -2.06
N THR A 550 -18.12 10.53 -1.48
CA THR A 550 -16.99 9.68 -1.07
C THR A 550 -16.92 9.40 0.42
N GLY A 551 -17.57 10.22 1.25
CA GLY A 551 -17.42 10.21 2.72
C GLY A 551 -16.23 11.01 3.23
N VAL A 552 -15.36 11.52 2.34
CA VAL A 552 -14.10 12.17 2.69
C VAL A 552 -14.21 13.68 2.56
N SER A 553 -14.01 14.40 3.66
CA SER A 553 -14.12 15.86 3.71
C SER A 553 -12.87 16.60 3.24
N ASP A 554 -11.73 15.92 3.13
CA ASP A 554 -10.45 16.49 2.70
C ASP A 554 -9.66 15.50 1.80
N PRO A 555 -9.99 15.40 0.50
CA PRO A 555 -9.25 14.55 -0.43
C PRO A 555 -7.82 15.02 -0.67
N ALA A 556 -7.53 16.32 -0.49
CA ALA A 556 -6.18 16.86 -0.68
C ALA A 556 -5.19 16.25 0.33
N SER A 557 -5.66 15.96 1.55
CA SER A 557 -4.85 15.24 2.55
C SER A 557 -4.42 13.85 2.10
N GLY A 558 -5.29 13.09 1.39
CA GLY A 558 -4.96 11.77 0.85
C GLY A 558 -3.87 11.83 -0.21
N TRP A 559 -3.97 12.80 -1.14
CA TRP A 559 -2.95 12.99 -2.17
C TRP A 559 -1.61 13.48 -1.60
N GLU A 560 -1.64 14.33 -0.59
CA GLU A 560 -0.44 14.76 0.10
C GLU A 560 0.24 13.60 0.83
N LYS A 561 -0.53 12.70 1.44
CA LYS A 561 -0.03 11.45 2.03
C LYS A 561 0.62 10.56 0.97
N ASP A 562 -0.02 10.34 -0.18
CA ASP A 562 0.58 9.55 -1.26
C ASP A 562 1.87 10.18 -1.82
N ARG A 563 1.98 11.52 -1.85
CA ARG A 563 3.22 12.21 -2.23
C ARG A 563 4.33 11.98 -1.22
N ILE A 564 4.01 11.97 0.07
CA ILE A 564 4.95 11.64 1.14
C ILE A 564 5.41 10.18 0.99
N LYS A 565 4.48 9.25 0.77
CA LYS A 565 4.80 7.84 0.51
C LYS A 565 5.73 7.69 -0.70
N LEU A 566 5.45 8.37 -1.81
CA LEU A 566 6.33 8.34 -2.98
C LEU A 566 7.75 8.83 -2.65
N ARG A 567 7.90 9.86 -1.82
CA ARG A 567 9.22 10.32 -1.36
C ARG A 567 9.92 9.28 -0.48
N GLN A 568 9.19 8.65 0.46
CA GLN A 568 9.73 7.60 1.32
C GLN A 568 10.17 6.37 0.51
N TYR A 569 9.39 5.99 -0.51
CA TYR A 569 9.64 4.85 -1.38
C TYR A 569 10.28 5.25 -2.72
N ALA A 570 10.96 6.41 -2.81
CA ALA A 570 11.45 6.94 -4.09
C ALA A 570 12.39 5.97 -4.81
N HIS A 571 13.28 5.31 -4.06
CA HIS A 571 14.19 4.28 -4.60
C HIS A 571 13.51 2.92 -4.79
N GLN A 572 12.26 2.76 -4.37
CA GLN A 572 11.49 1.53 -4.36
C GLN A 572 10.23 1.61 -5.20
N THR A 573 10.09 2.63 -6.04
CA THR A 573 8.91 2.84 -6.85
C THR A 573 9.30 2.95 -8.31
N ILE A 574 8.62 2.18 -9.15
CA ILE A 574 8.65 2.35 -10.59
C ILE A 574 7.58 3.38 -10.95
N VAL A 575 7.97 4.36 -11.76
CA VAL A 575 7.09 5.45 -12.18
C VAL A 575 6.93 5.45 -13.70
N PRO A 576 5.97 4.68 -14.26
CA PRO A 576 5.70 4.68 -15.70
C PRO A 576 5.14 6.03 -16.16
N ASN A 577 5.65 6.55 -17.27
CA ASN A 577 5.11 7.76 -17.88
C ASN A 577 3.84 7.42 -18.69
N VAL A 578 2.71 8.03 -18.33
CA VAL A 578 1.41 7.81 -18.98
C VAL A 578 0.81 9.14 -19.49
N ASP A 579 1.62 10.19 -19.63
CA ASP A 579 1.24 11.60 -19.80
C ASP A 579 0.41 11.90 -21.06
N ASN A 580 0.50 11.06 -22.10
CA ASN A 580 -0.16 11.29 -23.39
C ASN A 580 -1.56 10.66 -23.50
N ILE A 581 -2.03 9.96 -22.46
CA ILE A 581 -3.23 9.12 -22.55
C ILE A 581 -4.30 9.66 -21.60
N LYS A 582 -5.34 10.26 -22.19
CA LYS A 582 -6.46 10.86 -21.45
C LYS A 582 -7.10 9.83 -20.53
N THR A 583 -7.08 10.09 -19.22
CA THR A 583 -7.75 9.27 -18.19
C THR A 583 -9.28 9.36 -18.24
N SER A 584 -9.83 10.34 -18.96
CA SER A 584 -11.25 10.69 -18.95
C SER A 584 -12.16 9.76 -19.77
N GLY A 585 -11.63 8.68 -20.35
CA GLY A 585 -12.41 7.62 -20.98
C GLY A 585 -11.98 6.24 -20.49
N PHE A 586 -12.93 5.41 -20.05
CA PHE A 586 -12.67 3.99 -19.73
C PHE A 586 -12.44 3.13 -20.99
N SER A 587 -12.59 3.71 -22.19
CA SER A 587 -12.29 3.07 -23.47
C SER A 587 -10.97 3.61 -24.00
N VAL A 588 -9.92 2.78 -23.92
CA VAL A 588 -8.58 3.07 -24.42
C VAL A 588 -8.41 2.38 -25.78
N ALA A 589 -7.94 3.11 -26.80
CA ALA A 589 -7.64 2.53 -28.10
C ALA A 589 -6.55 1.44 -27.98
N PRO A 590 -6.58 0.36 -28.77
CA PRO A 590 -5.57 -0.71 -28.70
C PRO A 590 -4.13 -0.20 -28.83
N GLU A 591 -3.90 0.85 -29.62
CA GLU A 591 -2.59 1.50 -29.78
C GLU A 591 -2.13 2.15 -28.47
N ASP A 592 -3.00 2.90 -27.79
CA ASP A 592 -2.71 3.51 -26.49
C ASP A 592 -2.48 2.47 -25.39
N GLN A 593 -3.20 1.33 -25.44
CA GLN A 593 -2.96 0.20 -24.52
C GLN A 593 -1.54 -0.33 -24.67
N LEU A 594 -1.10 -0.56 -25.92
CA LEU A 594 0.26 -1.02 -26.22
C LEU A 594 1.32 0.00 -25.80
N LEU A 595 1.08 1.29 -26.00
CA LEU A 595 1.98 2.35 -25.55
C LEU A 595 2.12 2.37 -24.01
N MET A 596 1.03 2.18 -23.26
CA MET A 596 1.12 2.07 -21.79
C MET A 596 1.90 0.84 -21.35
N ILE A 597 1.64 -0.32 -21.96
CA ILE A 597 2.39 -1.56 -21.67
C ILE A 597 3.88 -1.33 -21.93
N GLN A 598 4.22 -0.69 -23.06
CA GLN A 598 5.61 -0.38 -23.40
C GLN A 598 6.25 0.57 -22.38
N SER A 599 5.56 1.65 -22.00
CA SER A 599 6.06 2.59 -20.99
C SER A 599 6.33 1.92 -19.64
N GLY A 600 5.41 1.08 -19.16
CA GLY A 600 5.60 0.32 -17.92
C GLY A 600 6.77 -0.66 -18.01
N TYR A 601 6.95 -1.30 -19.16
CA TYR A 601 8.05 -2.22 -19.42
C TYR A 601 9.42 -1.50 -19.43
N GLU A 602 9.51 -0.37 -20.13
CA GLU A 602 10.73 0.44 -20.22
C GLU A 602 11.13 1.00 -18.84
N ALA A 603 10.21 1.63 -18.12
CA ALA A 603 10.46 2.17 -16.78
C ALA A 603 10.93 1.09 -15.79
N THR A 604 10.39 -0.14 -15.92
CA THR A 604 10.82 -1.26 -15.08
C THR A 604 12.22 -1.74 -15.46
N ASN A 605 12.53 -1.84 -16.75
CA ASN A 605 13.86 -2.25 -17.17
C ASN A 605 14.94 -1.22 -16.77
N GLU A 606 14.65 0.07 -16.83
CA GLU A 606 15.53 1.11 -16.29
C GLU A 606 15.78 0.89 -14.80
N TYR A 607 14.71 0.68 -14.03
CA TYR A 607 14.80 0.37 -12.59
C TYR A 607 15.63 -0.89 -12.30
N LEU A 608 15.39 -1.97 -13.04
CA LEU A 608 16.09 -3.24 -12.86
C LEU A 608 17.57 -3.15 -13.25
N THR A 609 17.89 -2.43 -14.33
CA THR A 609 19.27 -2.28 -14.83
C THR A 609 20.18 -1.68 -13.76
N VAL A 610 19.68 -0.70 -13.01
CA VAL A 610 20.43 -0.05 -11.92
C VAL A 610 20.68 -1.00 -10.74
N ARG A 611 19.81 -1.99 -10.50
CA ARG A 611 19.81 -2.81 -9.27
C ARG A 611 20.36 -4.22 -9.44
N TYR A 612 20.10 -4.86 -10.59
CA TYR A 612 20.42 -6.26 -10.86
C TYR A 612 21.61 -6.42 -11.83
N GLY A 613 22.09 -5.31 -12.42
CA GLY A 613 23.22 -5.28 -13.34
C GLY A 613 22.87 -5.68 -14.79
N THR A 614 23.73 -5.32 -15.74
CA THR A 614 23.60 -5.67 -17.16
C THR A 614 24.30 -6.99 -17.48
N LYS A 615 23.58 -8.13 -17.52
CA LYS A 615 24.09 -9.32 -18.23
C LYS A 615 22.99 -10.02 -19.02
N GLU A 616 23.26 -10.16 -20.32
CA GLU A 616 22.34 -10.67 -21.33
C GLU A 616 21.84 -12.09 -21.08
N TYR A 617 22.53 -12.94 -20.31
CA TYR A 617 22.05 -14.30 -20.03
C TYR A 617 22.58 -14.80 -18.68
N SER A 618 21.68 -15.24 -17.79
CA SER A 618 21.84 -15.92 -16.49
C SER A 618 21.66 -15.10 -15.19
N THR A 619 20.58 -15.45 -14.49
CA THR A 619 20.15 -15.08 -13.12
C THR A 619 20.39 -13.63 -12.72
N ASN A 620 19.35 -12.80 -12.86
CA ASN A 620 19.27 -11.46 -12.26
C ASN A 620 19.33 -11.58 -10.73
N LYS A 621 20.54 -11.65 -10.19
CA LYS A 621 20.78 -11.56 -8.76
C LYS A 621 20.89 -10.10 -8.40
N ASN A 622 20.14 -9.65 -7.40
CA ASN A 622 20.25 -8.31 -6.87
C ASN A 622 21.72 -8.04 -6.45
N GLN A 623 22.28 -6.92 -6.89
CA GLN A 623 23.65 -6.48 -6.58
C GLN A 623 23.66 -5.17 -5.78
N GLU A 624 22.50 -4.62 -5.45
CA GLU A 624 22.37 -3.36 -4.72
C GLU A 624 22.89 -3.52 -3.30
N LEU A 625 23.85 -2.67 -2.93
CA LEU A 625 24.42 -2.62 -1.59
C LEU A 625 23.89 -1.39 -0.85
N MET A 626 23.40 -1.61 0.36
CA MET A 626 23.09 -0.59 1.34
C MET A 626 24.31 -0.32 2.21
N TYR A 627 24.41 0.89 2.75
CA TYR A 627 25.45 1.21 3.71
C TYR A 627 24.96 2.21 4.76
N SER A 628 25.57 2.15 5.94
CA SER A 628 25.36 3.13 7.01
C SER A 628 26.63 3.30 7.83
N THR A 629 26.84 4.50 8.34
CA THR A 629 28.00 4.86 9.15
C THR A 629 27.60 5.10 10.60
N PHE A 630 28.41 4.60 11.53
CA PHE A 630 28.22 4.72 12.97
C PHE A 630 29.49 5.31 13.59
N SER A 631 29.33 6.14 14.62
CA SER A 631 30.48 6.84 15.22
C SER A 631 31.46 5.89 15.93
N SER A 632 30.99 4.73 16.40
CA SER A 632 31.83 3.72 17.06
C SER A 632 31.15 2.35 17.09
N LEU A 633 31.87 1.30 17.53
CA LEU A 633 31.28 -0.01 17.82
C LEU A 633 30.20 0.07 18.92
N GLY A 634 30.33 0.99 19.88
CA GLY A 634 29.30 1.23 20.90
C GLY A 634 28.00 1.78 20.32
N ASP A 635 28.10 2.71 19.35
CA ASP A 635 26.93 3.24 18.62
C ASP A 635 26.26 2.16 17.77
N LEU A 636 27.06 1.31 17.09
CA LEU A 636 26.53 0.16 16.36
C LEU A 636 25.86 -0.88 17.28
N LEU A 637 26.42 -1.12 18.47
CA LEU A 637 25.83 -2.02 19.47
C LEU A 637 24.49 -1.46 20.01
N ALA A 638 24.44 -0.16 20.31
CA ALA A 638 23.21 0.52 20.68
C ALA A 638 22.16 0.47 19.55
N TYR A 639 22.60 0.61 18.30
CA TYR A 639 21.74 0.45 17.13
C TYR A 639 21.16 -0.97 17.01
N CYS A 640 21.95 -2.02 17.26
CA CYS A 640 21.45 -3.40 17.29
C CYS A 640 20.40 -3.61 18.39
N SER A 641 20.56 -2.94 19.53
CA SER A 641 19.60 -2.96 20.64
C SER A 641 18.29 -2.28 20.23
N TYR A 642 18.37 -1.12 19.58
CA TYR A 642 17.21 -0.42 19.01
C TYR A 642 16.49 -1.25 17.94
N ARG A 643 17.21 -1.93 17.05
CA ARG A 643 16.62 -2.82 16.04
C ARG A 643 16.00 -4.09 16.64
N GLY A 644 16.22 -4.37 17.93
CA GLY A 644 15.75 -5.59 18.59
C GLY A 644 16.47 -6.86 18.09
N ASN A 645 17.58 -6.74 17.36
CA ASN A 645 18.24 -7.89 16.73
C ASN A 645 19.34 -8.46 17.63
N LYS A 646 18.99 -9.49 18.42
CA LYS A 646 19.91 -10.15 19.35
C LYS A 646 21.10 -10.81 18.65
N GLN A 647 20.92 -11.36 17.45
CA GLN A 647 22.00 -12.02 16.71
C GLN A 647 23.09 -11.01 16.34
N TRP A 648 22.71 -9.88 15.72
CA TRP A 648 23.66 -8.82 15.38
C TRP A 648 24.26 -8.16 16.62
N PHE A 649 23.48 -8.01 17.70
CA PHE A 649 23.98 -7.56 18.98
C PHE A 649 25.15 -8.43 19.48
N GLU A 650 25.01 -9.76 19.45
CA GLU A 650 26.07 -10.68 19.86
C GLU A 650 27.29 -10.63 18.94
N ILE A 651 27.09 -10.49 17.62
CA ILE A 651 28.19 -10.32 16.66
C ILE A 651 29.00 -9.06 16.99
N VAL A 652 28.34 -7.92 17.15
CA VAL A 652 29.00 -6.64 17.47
C VAL A 652 29.67 -6.69 18.84
N ASN A 653 29.03 -7.34 19.82
CA ASN A 653 29.64 -7.57 21.13
C ASN A 653 30.93 -8.38 21.03
N ASN A 654 30.96 -9.44 20.21
CA ASN A 654 32.17 -10.22 19.98
C ASN A 654 33.28 -9.38 19.32
N LEU A 655 32.93 -8.48 18.39
CA LEU A 655 33.90 -7.54 17.81
C LEU A 655 34.48 -6.60 18.88
N ILE A 656 33.66 -6.12 19.82
CA ILE A 656 34.14 -5.30 20.96
C ILE A 656 35.08 -6.10 21.84
N VAL A 657 34.75 -7.36 22.15
CA VAL A 657 35.59 -8.25 22.98
C VAL A 657 36.93 -8.55 22.30
N GLN A 658 36.96 -8.67 20.98
CA GLN A 658 38.19 -8.92 20.23
C GLN A 658 38.99 -7.65 19.94
N SER A 659 38.38 -6.47 20.11
CA SER A 659 39.03 -5.19 19.82
C SER A 659 40.17 -4.84 20.79
N THR A 660 41.09 -4.02 20.31
CA THR A 660 42.19 -3.41 21.08
C THR A 660 41.88 -1.95 21.47
N LEU A 661 40.60 -1.56 21.47
CA LEU A 661 40.19 -0.19 21.75
C LEU A 661 40.52 0.22 23.21
N PRO A 662 40.99 1.46 23.44
CA PRO A 662 41.36 1.93 24.78
C PRO A 662 40.16 1.97 25.74
N ASN A 663 38.94 2.17 25.23
CA ASN A 663 37.70 2.21 26.01
C ASN A 663 36.95 0.85 26.04
N ARG A 664 37.60 -0.26 25.66
CA ARG A 664 36.97 -1.59 25.58
C ARG A 664 36.24 -2.00 26.86
N THR A 665 36.83 -1.78 28.04
CA THR A 665 36.20 -2.13 29.32
C THR A 665 34.86 -1.42 29.54
N ASN A 666 34.79 -0.14 29.15
CA ASN A 666 33.55 0.64 29.23
C ASN A 666 32.50 0.12 28.24
N LEU A 667 32.91 -0.21 27.01
CA LEU A 667 32.03 -0.80 25.99
C LEU A 667 31.49 -2.18 26.41
N MET A 668 32.32 -3.02 27.05
CA MET A 668 31.88 -4.31 27.59
C MET A 668 30.84 -4.14 28.71
N LYS A 669 31.02 -3.15 29.59
CA LYS A 669 30.04 -2.82 30.63
C LYS A 669 28.72 -2.34 30.01
N GLN A 670 28.80 -1.44 29.03
CA GLN A 670 27.64 -0.97 28.28
C GLN A 670 26.91 -2.12 27.58
N SER A 671 27.64 -3.06 26.99
CA SER A 671 27.06 -4.25 26.36
C SER A 671 26.26 -5.10 27.36
N LEU A 672 26.79 -5.35 28.55
CA LEU A 672 26.05 -6.08 29.59
C LEU A 672 24.78 -5.32 30.03
N GLU A 673 24.86 -4.00 30.18
CA GLU A 673 23.72 -3.15 30.52
C GLU A 673 22.64 -3.19 29.42
N LEU A 674 23.00 -2.96 28.16
CA LEU A 674 22.08 -3.03 27.02
C LEU A 674 21.49 -4.43 26.85
N ARG A 675 22.28 -5.49 27.02
CA ARG A 675 21.79 -6.87 27.00
C ARG A 675 20.72 -7.07 28.07
N SER A 676 20.96 -6.56 29.28
CA SER A 676 20.01 -6.68 30.37
C SER A 676 18.72 -5.88 30.16
N LEU A 677 18.82 -4.71 29.52
CA LEU A 677 17.68 -3.83 29.27
C LEU A 677 16.81 -4.32 28.11
N TYR A 678 17.41 -4.78 27.01
CA TYR A 678 16.69 -5.07 25.76
C TYR A 678 16.49 -6.57 25.50
N PHE A 679 17.31 -7.45 26.09
CA PHE A 679 17.34 -8.89 25.72
C PHE A 679 17.27 -9.88 26.90
N ASN A 680 17.06 -9.41 28.14
CA ASN A 680 16.89 -10.30 29.30
C ASN A 680 15.68 -11.22 29.11
N THR A 681 15.88 -12.51 29.38
CA THR A 681 14.92 -13.58 29.14
C THR A 681 14.58 -14.30 30.44
N GLU A 682 13.33 -14.16 30.88
CA GLU A 682 12.50 -15.31 31.24
C GLU A 682 11.14 -15.13 30.56
N THR A 683 11.12 -15.47 29.27
CA THR A 683 9.91 -15.99 28.66
C THR A 683 10.36 -17.19 27.85
N THR A 684 10.20 -18.35 28.45
CA THR A 684 9.78 -19.54 27.71
C THR A 684 8.61 -19.11 26.82
N VAL A 685 8.89 -18.84 25.55
CA VAL A 685 7.84 -18.87 24.54
C VAL A 685 7.51 -20.34 24.38
N GLU A 686 6.63 -20.83 25.24
CA GLU A 686 5.69 -21.86 24.81
C GLU A 686 5.10 -21.35 23.50
N GLU A 687 5.21 -22.17 22.45
CA GLU A 687 4.41 -22.01 21.26
C GLU A 687 2.95 -21.82 21.69
N LYS A 688 2.44 -20.58 21.63
CA LYS A 688 1.02 -20.33 21.73
C LYS A 688 0.38 -21.05 20.55
N LYS A 689 -0.11 -22.27 20.82
CA LYS A 689 -1.12 -22.92 19.99
C LYS A 689 -2.21 -21.90 19.74
N LYS A 690 -2.45 -21.63 18.45
CA LYS A 690 -3.61 -20.88 17.97
C LYS A 690 -4.84 -21.29 18.78
N PRO A 691 -5.64 -20.35 19.31
CA PRO A 691 -6.92 -20.74 19.86
C PRO A 691 -7.73 -21.35 18.72
N ASN A 692 -8.15 -22.61 18.90
CA ASN A 692 -9.16 -23.20 18.05
C ASN A 692 -10.34 -22.22 17.97
N PRO A 693 -10.89 -21.94 16.78
CA PRO A 693 -12.08 -21.12 16.68
C PRO A 693 -13.20 -21.81 17.47
N LYS A 694 -13.62 -21.20 18.59
CA LYS A 694 -14.87 -21.59 19.22
C LYS A 694 -15.99 -21.13 18.29
N PRO A 695 -16.98 -21.98 17.99
CA PRO A 695 -18.12 -21.56 17.19
C PRO A 695 -18.86 -20.44 17.91
N ILE A 696 -19.33 -19.47 17.13
CA ILE A 696 -20.20 -18.39 17.59
C ILE A 696 -21.50 -19.04 18.07
N THR A 697 -21.79 -18.95 19.37
CA THR A 697 -23.09 -19.30 19.94
C THR A 697 -23.78 -18.02 20.41
N PHE A 698 -24.93 -17.70 19.81
CA PHE A 698 -25.85 -16.69 20.32
C PHE A 698 -26.91 -17.41 21.18
N PHE A 699 -26.96 -17.09 22.48
CA PHE A 699 -27.94 -17.63 23.45
C PHE A 699 -28.05 -19.17 23.56
N GLY A 700 -26.93 -19.91 23.52
CA GLY A 700 -26.94 -21.33 23.90
C GLY A 700 -27.76 -22.27 23.01
N ASN A 701 -28.26 -21.79 21.87
CA ASN A 701 -28.91 -22.61 20.86
C ASN A 701 -27.94 -22.87 19.71
N ILE A 702 -27.82 -24.14 19.33
CA ILE A 702 -27.17 -24.55 18.08
C ILE A 702 -27.98 -23.91 16.95
N LEU A 703 -27.40 -22.95 16.25
CA LEU A 703 -27.94 -22.48 14.98
C LEU A 703 -27.89 -23.67 14.03
N ALA A 704 -29.06 -24.27 13.78
CA ALA A 704 -29.25 -25.18 12.67
C ALA A 704 -28.79 -24.44 11.42
N GLN A 705 -27.72 -24.93 10.80
CA GLN A 705 -27.36 -24.58 9.44
C GLN A 705 -28.64 -24.72 8.63
N HIS A 706 -29.16 -23.59 8.14
CA HIS A 706 -30.12 -23.65 7.07
C HIS A 706 -29.41 -24.33 5.90
N HIS A 707 -29.84 -25.56 5.61
CA HIS A 707 -29.61 -26.22 4.34
C HIS A 707 -30.11 -25.27 3.25
N LEU A 708 -29.18 -24.50 2.68
CA LEU A 708 -29.37 -23.99 1.34
C LEU A 708 -29.10 -25.17 0.41
N LEU A 709 -30.16 -25.48 -0.32
CA LEU A 709 -30.33 -26.59 -1.22
C LEU A 709 -29.05 -26.89 -2.03
N GLU A 710 -28.66 -28.16 -1.97
CA GLU A 710 -27.80 -28.82 -2.92
C GLU A 710 -28.34 -28.61 -4.34
N GLN A 711 -27.51 -28.05 -5.20
CA GLN A 711 -27.30 -28.41 -6.61
C GLN A 711 -26.31 -27.37 -7.19
N HIS A 712 -25.60 -27.74 -8.25
CA HIS A 712 -24.65 -26.91 -9.02
C HIS A 712 -23.16 -27.01 -8.64
N SER A 713 -22.62 -28.23 -8.63
CA SER A 713 -21.16 -28.46 -8.69
C SER A 713 -20.51 -27.89 -9.97
N ASP A 714 -21.28 -27.57 -11.00
CA ASP A 714 -20.78 -27.22 -12.34
C ASP A 714 -21.00 -25.76 -12.77
N ASN A 715 -21.51 -24.86 -11.91
CA ASN A 715 -21.73 -23.46 -12.29
C ASN A 715 -20.47 -22.74 -12.77
N HIS A 716 -19.30 -23.11 -12.24
CA HIS A 716 -18.01 -22.60 -12.72
C HIS A 716 -17.76 -22.98 -14.18
N LYS A 717 -18.11 -24.20 -14.61
CA LYS A 717 -17.99 -24.64 -16.02
C LYS A 717 -18.91 -23.84 -16.91
N VAL A 718 -20.16 -23.65 -16.48
CA VAL A 718 -21.15 -22.84 -17.21
C VAL A 718 -20.63 -21.41 -17.38
N LEU A 719 -20.12 -20.77 -16.32
CA LEU A 719 -19.55 -19.44 -16.40
C LEU A 719 -18.35 -19.38 -17.35
N LEU A 720 -17.41 -20.32 -17.25
CA LEU A 720 -16.21 -20.36 -18.09
C LEU A 720 -16.55 -20.53 -19.58
N THR A 721 -17.63 -21.23 -19.92
CA THR A 721 -18.10 -21.41 -21.30
C THR A 721 -18.91 -20.21 -21.81
N LEU A 722 -19.81 -19.66 -20.99
CA LEU A 722 -20.71 -18.59 -21.43
C LEU A 722 -20.04 -17.21 -21.44
N TYR A 723 -19.14 -16.94 -20.48
CA TYR A 723 -18.56 -15.61 -20.31
C TYR A 723 -17.84 -15.10 -21.58
N PRO A 724 -16.99 -15.88 -22.27
CA PRO A 724 -16.37 -15.44 -23.53
C PRO A 724 -17.37 -15.14 -24.65
N ILE A 725 -18.46 -15.90 -24.73
CA ILE A 725 -19.54 -15.64 -25.72
C ILE A 725 -20.20 -14.30 -25.43
N PHE A 726 -20.45 -14.01 -24.15
CA PHE A 726 -21.10 -12.78 -23.70
C PHE A 726 -20.25 -11.52 -23.98
N LEU A 727 -18.91 -11.64 -23.98
CA LEU A 727 -18.00 -10.56 -24.39
C LEU A 727 -18.07 -10.22 -25.90
N LYS A 728 -18.76 -11.02 -26.72
CA LYS A 728 -18.97 -10.76 -28.15
C LYS A 728 -20.42 -10.46 -28.52
N LEU A 729 -21.33 -10.45 -27.57
CA LEU A 729 -22.71 -10.02 -27.81
C LEU A 729 -22.75 -8.51 -28.03
N THR A 730 -22.91 -8.09 -29.28
CA THR A 730 -23.07 -6.69 -29.66
C THR A 730 -24.55 -6.30 -29.76
N SER A 731 -24.84 -5.00 -29.62
CA SER A 731 -26.18 -4.45 -29.81
C SER A 731 -26.72 -4.68 -31.23
N ASP A 732 -25.83 -4.89 -32.21
CA ASP A 732 -26.18 -5.19 -33.61
C ASP A 732 -26.94 -6.51 -33.79
N LEU A 733 -26.98 -7.39 -32.77
CA LEU A 733 -27.75 -8.62 -32.82
C LEU A 733 -29.27 -8.41 -32.69
N VAL A 734 -29.71 -7.18 -32.38
CA VAL A 734 -31.13 -6.83 -32.29
C VAL A 734 -31.45 -5.50 -32.96
N LEU A 735 -32.67 -5.35 -33.46
CA LEU A 735 -33.07 -4.21 -34.30
C LEU A 735 -33.64 -3.02 -33.49
N ASN A 736 -34.27 -3.26 -32.35
CA ASN A 736 -35.01 -2.24 -31.60
C ASN A 736 -34.24 -1.74 -30.36
N GLY A 737 -34.33 -0.45 -30.05
CA GLY A 737 -33.66 0.14 -28.88
C GLY A 737 -34.08 -0.45 -27.51
N ALA A 738 -35.34 -0.88 -27.36
CA ALA A 738 -35.79 -1.55 -26.14
C ALA A 738 -35.16 -2.94 -25.95
N ASP A 739 -34.98 -3.67 -27.06
CA ASP A 739 -34.32 -4.97 -27.04
C ASP A 739 -32.80 -4.83 -26.84
N MET A 740 -32.19 -3.75 -27.35
CA MET A 740 -30.78 -3.42 -27.07
C MET A 740 -30.54 -3.28 -25.57
N LYS A 741 -31.35 -2.49 -24.85
CA LYS A 741 -31.25 -2.34 -23.38
C LYS A 741 -31.49 -3.68 -22.65
N THR A 742 -32.38 -4.52 -23.18
CA THR A 742 -32.66 -5.85 -22.61
C THR A 742 -31.49 -6.81 -22.80
N LEU A 743 -30.86 -6.80 -23.98
CA LEU A 743 -29.65 -7.58 -24.29
C LEU A 743 -28.47 -7.15 -23.41
N GLU A 744 -28.27 -5.85 -23.23
CA GLU A 744 -27.25 -5.32 -22.30
C GLU A 744 -27.52 -5.84 -20.88
N THR A 745 -28.76 -5.72 -20.39
CA THR A 745 -29.13 -6.21 -19.05
C THR A 745 -28.91 -7.73 -18.92
N ALA A 746 -29.25 -8.51 -19.95
CA ALA A 746 -29.00 -9.94 -19.99
C ALA A 746 -27.49 -10.25 -19.86
N ARG A 747 -26.65 -9.46 -20.56
CA ARG A 747 -25.19 -9.58 -20.49
C ARG A 747 -24.64 -9.31 -19.09
N HIS A 748 -25.15 -8.26 -18.43
CA HIS A 748 -24.71 -7.85 -17.10
C HIS A 748 -25.23 -8.76 -15.96
N SER A 749 -26.23 -9.61 -16.23
CA SER A 749 -26.84 -10.54 -15.25
C SER A 749 -26.06 -11.85 -15.01
N LEU A 750 -25.05 -12.14 -15.84
CA LEU A 750 -24.27 -13.38 -15.74
C LEU A 750 -23.41 -13.37 -14.47
N THR A 751 -23.52 -14.41 -13.63
CA THR A 751 -22.72 -14.57 -12.40
C THR A 751 -22.27 -16.00 -12.17
N LEU A 752 -21.26 -16.16 -11.32
CA LEU A 752 -20.81 -17.48 -10.88
C LEU A 752 -21.89 -18.26 -10.11
N HIS A 753 -22.73 -17.59 -9.31
CA HIS A 753 -23.73 -18.27 -8.49
C HIS A 753 -25.04 -18.53 -9.24
N TYR A 754 -25.40 -17.66 -10.18
CA TYR A 754 -26.65 -17.74 -10.95
C TYR A 754 -26.37 -17.51 -12.45
N PRO A 755 -25.71 -18.46 -13.13
CA PRO A 755 -25.29 -18.27 -14.53
C PRO A 755 -26.46 -18.22 -15.54
N PHE A 756 -27.65 -18.68 -15.15
CA PHE A 756 -28.81 -18.79 -16.04
C PHE A 756 -29.80 -17.62 -15.95
N THR A 757 -29.56 -16.60 -15.11
CA THR A 757 -30.43 -15.42 -14.96
C THR A 757 -30.66 -14.69 -16.28
N CYS A 758 -29.69 -14.75 -17.19
CA CYS A 758 -29.78 -14.18 -18.53
C CYS A 758 -30.99 -14.67 -19.34
N LEU A 759 -31.47 -15.89 -19.12
CA LEU A 759 -32.64 -16.45 -19.83
C LEU A 759 -33.93 -15.66 -19.54
N GLU A 760 -34.07 -15.10 -18.34
CA GLU A 760 -35.25 -14.29 -17.97
C GLU A 760 -35.29 -12.98 -18.77
N HIS A 761 -34.13 -12.43 -19.09
CA HIS A 761 -33.99 -11.22 -19.90
C HIS A 761 -34.14 -11.55 -21.39
N PHE A 762 -33.50 -12.62 -21.88
CA PHE A 762 -33.64 -13.05 -23.27
C PHE A 762 -35.10 -13.36 -23.64
N GLY A 763 -35.90 -13.90 -22.72
CA GLY A 763 -37.33 -14.14 -22.94
C GLY A 763 -38.19 -12.88 -23.15
N ARG A 764 -37.64 -11.68 -22.88
CA ARG A 764 -38.33 -10.38 -23.09
C ARG A 764 -37.94 -9.70 -24.40
N ILE A 765 -36.93 -10.20 -25.11
CA ILE A 765 -36.51 -9.67 -26.41
C ILE A 765 -37.61 -9.97 -27.44
N SER A 766 -37.91 -9.00 -28.31
CA SER A 766 -38.88 -9.16 -29.40
C SER A 766 -38.51 -10.33 -30.33
N ARG A 767 -39.48 -10.79 -31.13
CA ARG A 767 -39.26 -11.96 -32.00
C ARG A 767 -38.24 -11.72 -33.12
N ASP A 768 -37.97 -10.48 -33.52
CA ASP A 768 -37.07 -10.17 -34.64
C ASP A 768 -35.63 -9.95 -34.15
N SER A 769 -34.83 -11.02 -34.15
CA SER A 769 -33.44 -11.02 -33.70
C SER A 769 -32.50 -11.70 -34.67
N HIS A 770 -31.19 -11.55 -34.46
CA HIS A 770 -30.19 -12.30 -35.22
C HIS A 770 -30.26 -13.81 -34.90
N ILE A 771 -30.04 -14.66 -35.91
CA ILE A 771 -30.12 -16.13 -35.76
C ILE A 771 -29.13 -16.69 -34.74
N LEU A 772 -27.92 -16.12 -34.62
CA LEU A 772 -26.93 -16.56 -33.62
C LEU A 772 -27.39 -16.28 -32.19
N LEU A 773 -28.16 -15.21 -31.95
CA LEU A 773 -28.75 -14.94 -30.64
C LEU A 773 -29.81 -15.99 -30.29
N HIS A 774 -30.63 -16.40 -31.27
CA HIS A 774 -31.59 -17.49 -31.11
C HIS A 774 -30.90 -18.82 -30.78
N ILE A 775 -29.83 -19.16 -31.51
CA ILE A 775 -29.04 -20.38 -31.26
C ILE A 775 -28.44 -20.35 -29.84
N LEU A 776 -27.89 -19.21 -29.41
CA LEU A 776 -27.35 -19.05 -28.06
C LEU A 776 -28.42 -19.30 -26.98
N VAL A 777 -29.57 -18.63 -27.07
CA VAL A 777 -30.66 -18.77 -26.09
C VAL A 777 -31.12 -20.22 -26.00
N LYS A 778 -31.21 -20.91 -27.15
CA LYS A 778 -31.62 -22.32 -27.21
C LYS A 778 -30.57 -23.25 -26.57
N LEU A 779 -29.28 -23.02 -26.82
CA LEU A 779 -28.20 -23.77 -26.19
C LEU A 779 -28.13 -23.56 -24.67
N ILE A 780 -28.29 -22.31 -24.19
CA ILE A 780 -28.30 -22.01 -22.74
C ILE A 780 -29.51 -22.68 -22.06
N LYS A 781 -30.67 -22.68 -22.73
CA LYS A 781 -31.88 -23.35 -22.23
C LYS A 781 -31.69 -24.86 -22.14
N GLU A 782 -31.15 -25.48 -23.19
CA GLU A 782 -30.85 -26.92 -23.18
C GLU A 782 -29.80 -27.25 -22.11
N LEU A 783 -28.78 -26.40 -21.94
CA LEU A 783 -27.76 -26.59 -20.90
C LEU A 783 -28.36 -26.55 -19.48
N LYS A 784 -29.39 -25.72 -19.25
CA LYS A 784 -30.11 -25.63 -17.98
C LYS A 784 -30.98 -26.87 -17.74
N ASP A 785 -31.66 -27.35 -18.77
CA ASP A 785 -32.62 -28.45 -18.67
C ASP A 785 -31.92 -29.83 -18.68
N ASN A 786 -30.87 -29.99 -19.50
CA ASN A 786 -30.08 -31.21 -19.69
C ASN A 786 -28.57 -30.89 -19.89
N PRO A 787 -27.73 -30.92 -18.84
CA PRO A 787 -26.30 -30.60 -18.96
C PRO A 787 -25.49 -31.74 -19.63
N ASP A 788 -25.56 -31.85 -20.95
CA ASP A 788 -24.78 -32.79 -21.78
C ASP A 788 -23.41 -32.19 -22.18
N PRO A 789 -22.29 -32.92 -22.04
CA PRO A 789 -20.98 -32.54 -22.59
C PRO A 789 -21.00 -32.05 -24.04
N GLN A 790 -21.88 -32.57 -24.90
CA GLN A 790 -22.01 -32.15 -26.31
C GLN A 790 -22.47 -30.70 -26.44
N ILE A 791 -23.27 -30.19 -25.50
CA ILE A 791 -23.76 -28.80 -25.53
C ILE A 791 -22.61 -27.82 -25.27
N TYR A 792 -21.67 -28.18 -24.39
CA TYR A 792 -20.45 -27.39 -24.18
C TYR A 792 -19.60 -27.30 -25.44
N ALA A 793 -19.50 -28.38 -26.22
CA ALA A 793 -18.83 -28.36 -27.53
C ALA A 793 -19.55 -27.43 -28.52
N HIS A 794 -20.88 -27.46 -28.57
CA HIS A 794 -21.66 -26.56 -29.43
C HIS A 794 -21.58 -25.08 -29.00
N LEU A 795 -21.48 -24.80 -27.70
CA LEU A 795 -21.21 -23.43 -27.21
C LEU A 795 -19.80 -22.97 -27.60
N SER A 796 -18.81 -23.86 -27.55
CA SER A 796 -17.46 -23.57 -28.06
C SER A 796 -17.46 -23.31 -29.57
N ASP A 797 -18.24 -24.08 -30.35
CA ASP A 797 -18.45 -23.88 -31.79
C ASP A 797 -19.11 -22.52 -32.10
N LEU A 798 -20.05 -22.08 -31.25
CA LEU A 798 -20.67 -20.77 -31.36
C LEU A 798 -19.69 -19.65 -31.02
N GLN A 799 -18.89 -19.85 -29.97
CA GLN A 799 -17.81 -18.93 -29.60
C GLN A 799 -16.83 -18.76 -30.79
N SER A 800 -16.36 -19.84 -31.41
CA SER A 800 -15.44 -19.73 -32.55
C SER A 800 -16.08 -18.96 -33.72
N THR A 801 -17.36 -19.21 -34.02
CA THR A 801 -18.09 -18.47 -35.05
C THR A 801 -18.08 -16.95 -34.78
N LEU A 802 -18.37 -16.54 -33.54
CA LEU A 802 -18.42 -15.12 -33.15
C LEU A 802 -17.05 -14.43 -33.18
N TYR A 803 -15.96 -15.18 -32.97
CA TYR A 803 -14.60 -14.64 -32.96
C TYR A 803 -13.92 -14.66 -34.34
N CYS A 804 -14.28 -15.58 -35.23
CA CYS A 804 -13.59 -15.80 -36.51
C CYS A 804 -14.27 -15.14 -37.73
N ASN A 805 -15.59 -14.88 -37.69
CA ASN A 805 -16.32 -14.39 -38.85
C ASN A 805 -16.53 -12.88 -38.80
N ASN A 806 -15.94 -12.15 -39.76
CA ASN A 806 -16.06 -10.68 -39.85
C ASN A 806 -17.34 -10.20 -40.55
N ASN A 807 -18.13 -11.10 -41.15
CA ASN A 807 -19.29 -10.74 -41.99
C ASN A 807 -20.60 -11.37 -41.46
N LEU A 808 -20.86 -11.15 -40.17
CA LEU A 808 -21.97 -11.78 -39.45
C LEU A 808 -23.28 -10.99 -39.50
N PHE A 809 -23.31 -9.74 -39.98
CA PHE A 809 -24.48 -8.86 -39.84
C PHE A 809 -25.18 -8.62 -41.19
N LYS A 810 -25.59 -9.69 -41.87
CA LYS A 810 -26.38 -9.58 -43.11
C LYS A 810 -27.87 -9.42 -42.79
N PRO A 811 -28.63 -8.64 -43.57
CA PRO A 811 -30.08 -8.48 -43.37
C PRO A 811 -30.86 -9.80 -43.37
N GLU A 812 -30.39 -10.79 -44.12
CA GLU A 812 -30.98 -12.14 -44.22
C GLU A 812 -30.97 -12.90 -42.90
N TYR A 813 -30.05 -12.58 -41.99
CA TYR A 813 -29.87 -13.30 -40.73
C TYR A 813 -30.75 -12.79 -39.58
N TYR A 814 -31.58 -11.78 -39.86
CA TYR A 814 -32.56 -11.23 -38.93
C TYR A 814 -33.97 -11.69 -39.29
N GLY A 815 -34.74 -12.04 -38.26
CA GLY A 815 -36.14 -12.43 -38.42
C GLY A 815 -36.68 -13.13 -37.19
N GLN A 816 -37.88 -13.68 -37.33
CA GLN A 816 -38.54 -14.47 -36.29
C GLN A 816 -38.16 -15.93 -36.41
N TRP A 817 -37.39 -16.43 -35.45
CA TRP A 817 -36.87 -17.78 -35.44
C TRP A 817 -37.70 -18.70 -34.55
N ASP A 818 -38.14 -19.83 -35.11
CA ASP A 818 -38.73 -20.96 -34.37
C ASP A 818 -38.06 -22.27 -34.78
N LEU A 819 -36.72 -22.27 -34.73
CA LEU A 819 -35.90 -23.39 -35.16
C LEU A 819 -35.82 -24.48 -34.09
N SER A 820 -35.93 -25.75 -34.47
CA SER A 820 -35.58 -26.92 -33.65
C SER A 820 -34.07 -27.01 -33.38
N MET A 821 -33.66 -27.81 -32.39
CA MET A 821 -32.22 -27.98 -32.08
C MET A 821 -31.40 -28.49 -33.28
N PRO A 822 -31.85 -29.51 -34.04
CA PRO A 822 -31.14 -29.94 -35.25
C PRO A 822 -30.99 -28.84 -36.31
N GLN A 823 -32.03 -28.03 -36.54
CA GLN A 823 -31.97 -26.90 -37.49
C GLN A 823 -30.97 -25.83 -37.02
N ALA A 824 -31.00 -25.48 -35.73
CA ALA A 824 -30.06 -24.54 -35.14
C ALA A 824 -28.60 -25.01 -35.28
N LEU A 825 -28.32 -26.29 -35.01
CA LEU A 825 -26.99 -26.87 -35.15
C LEU A 825 -26.55 -27.00 -36.62
N ARG A 826 -27.47 -27.27 -37.55
CA ARG A 826 -27.21 -27.25 -39.01
C ARG A 826 -26.71 -25.89 -39.46
N VAL A 827 -27.37 -24.81 -39.03
CA VAL A 827 -26.95 -23.43 -39.31
C VAL A 827 -25.58 -23.14 -38.70
N LEU A 828 -25.38 -23.47 -37.43
CA LEU A 828 -24.09 -23.25 -36.74
C LEU A 828 -22.92 -23.99 -37.42
N LYS A 829 -23.15 -25.22 -37.87
CA LYS A 829 -22.16 -26.01 -38.60
C LYS A 829 -21.76 -25.36 -39.93
N LEU A 830 -22.72 -24.78 -40.66
CA LEU A 830 -22.43 -24.06 -41.90
C LEU A 830 -21.62 -22.79 -41.65
N PHE A 831 -21.94 -22.03 -40.59
CA PHE A 831 -21.15 -20.88 -40.15
C PHE A 831 -19.70 -21.27 -39.84
N ASN A 832 -19.47 -22.36 -39.11
CA ASN A 832 -18.11 -22.85 -38.80
C ASN A 832 -17.37 -23.39 -40.02
N SER A 833 -18.08 -23.92 -41.03
CA SER A 833 -17.47 -24.34 -42.30
C SER A 833 -17.17 -23.19 -43.26
N ASN A 834 -17.44 -21.94 -42.85
CA ASN A 834 -17.26 -20.71 -43.63
C ASN A 834 -18.01 -20.69 -44.98
N LYS A 835 -19.12 -21.44 -45.09
CA LYS A 835 -19.99 -21.50 -46.29
C LYS A 835 -21.09 -20.43 -46.21
N LEU A 836 -20.70 -19.15 -46.16
CA LEU A 836 -21.61 -18.03 -45.86
C LEU A 836 -22.77 -17.87 -46.86
N GLU A 837 -22.59 -18.27 -48.12
CA GLU A 837 -23.63 -18.23 -49.15
C GLU A 837 -24.70 -19.31 -48.91
N SER A 838 -24.29 -20.52 -48.54
CA SER A 838 -25.20 -21.60 -48.14
C SER A 838 -25.92 -21.27 -46.83
N VAL A 839 -25.28 -20.54 -45.90
CA VAL A 839 -25.96 -20.01 -44.70
C VAL A 839 -27.07 -19.06 -45.10
N SER A 840 -26.80 -18.07 -45.97
CA SER A 840 -27.81 -17.12 -46.46
C SER A 840 -29.01 -17.82 -47.08
N GLN A 841 -28.78 -18.81 -47.95
CA GLN A 841 -29.87 -19.58 -48.57
C GLN A 841 -30.67 -20.39 -47.55
N LEU A 842 -30.01 -21.16 -46.68
CA LEU A 842 -30.68 -21.96 -45.66
C LEU A 842 -31.51 -21.09 -44.70
N VAL A 843 -30.97 -19.97 -44.27
CA VAL A 843 -31.62 -19.08 -43.30
C VAL A 843 -32.86 -18.41 -43.91
N VAL A 844 -32.84 -18.08 -45.21
CA VAL A 844 -34.02 -17.58 -45.93
C VAL A 844 -35.13 -18.63 -45.99
N HIS A 845 -34.81 -19.87 -46.39
CA HIS A 845 -35.81 -20.95 -46.41
C HIS A 845 -36.38 -21.24 -45.01
N LEU A 846 -35.52 -21.35 -44.00
CA LEU A 846 -35.95 -21.61 -42.62
C LEU A 846 -36.84 -20.49 -42.07
N ARG A 847 -36.59 -19.23 -42.46
CA ARG A 847 -37.44 -18.08 -42.10
C ARG A 847 -38.82 -18.17 -42.76
N GLU A 848 -38.89 -18.70 -43.97
CA GLU A 848 -40.14 -18.96 -44.71
C GLU A 848 -40.81 -20.29 -44.30
N ARG A 849 -40.25 -21.00 -43.30
CA ARG A 849 -40.69 -22.31 -42.79
C ARG A 849 -40.56 -23.45 -43.81
N GLU A 850 -39.63 -23.30 -44.75
CA GLU A 850 -39.22 -24.33 -45.70
C GLU A 850 -37.97 -25.05 -45.20
N GLU A 851 -37.95 -26.38 -45.28
CA GLU A 851 -36.77 -27.19 -44.92
C GLU A 851 -36.11 -27.72 -46.21
N PRO A 852 -35.03 -27.09 -46.69
CA PRO A 852 -34.34 -27.55 -47.90
C PRO A 852 -33.68 -28.91 -47.66
N MET A 853 -33.73 -29.79 -48.67
CA MET A 853 -33.21 -31.16 -48.57
C MET A 853 -31.70 -31.18 -48.36
N GLN A 854 -31.21 -32.21 -47.66
CA GLN A 854 -29.78 -32.51 -47.59
C GLN A 854 -29.48 -33.77 -48.41
N THR A 855 -28.54 -33.67 -49.32
CA THR A 855 -28.02 -34.82 -50.07
C THR A 855 -26.67 -35.24 -49.49
N ILE A 856 -26.42 -36.54 -49.41
CA ILE A 856 -25.13 -37.06 -48.95
C ILE A 856 -24.27 -37.33 -50.19
N LYS A 857 -23.17 -36.59 -50.34
CA LYS A 857 -22.13 -36.87 -51.35
C LYS A 857 -20.82 -37.14 -50.62
N ASP A 858 -20.17 -38.27 -50.95
CA ASP A 858 -18.89 -38.69 -50.38
C ASP A 858 -18.84 -38.70 -48.84
N GLY A 859 -19.95 -39.08 -48.20
CA GLY A 859 -20.07 -39.13 -46.73
C GLY A 859 -20.23 -37.76 -46.05
N GLN A 860 -20.37 -36.67 -46.82
CA GLN A 860 -20.64 -35.33 -46.32
C GLN A 860 -22.04 -34.87 -46.71
N TYR A 861 -22.69 -34.15 -45.82
CA TYR A 861 -23.99 -33.52 -46.09
C TYR A 861 -23.78 -32.27 -46.96
N HIS A 862 -24.49 -32.22 -48.08
CA HIS A 862 -24.61 -31.09 -48.98
C HIS A 862 -26.04 -30.55 -48.95
N GLU A 863 -26.14 -29.23 -48.92
CA GLU A 863 -27.41 -28.52 -48.99
C GLU A 863 -27.91 -28.54 -50.44
N ASP A 864 -29.16 -28.95 -50.66
CA ASP A 864 -29.84 -28.92 -51.95
C ASP A 864 -30.97 -27.89 -51.89
N PHE A 865 -30.74 -26.75 -52.55
CA PHE A 865 -31.67 -25.62 -52.61
C PHE A 865 -32.47 -25.60 -53.94
N SER A 866 -32.46 -26.70 -54.71
CA SER A 866 -33.28 -26.80 -55.93
C SER A 866 -34.76 -26.92 -55.60
N ASP A 867 -35.61 -26.29 -56.40
CA ASP A 867 -37.07 -26.21 -56.23
C ASP A 867 -37.82 -27.52 -56.55
N GLY A 868 -37.11 -28.64 -56.67
CA GLY A 868 -37.69 -29.93 -57.04
C GLY A 868 -38.24 -29.99 -58.47
N SER A 869 -37.99 -28.98 -59.32
CA SER A 869 -38.35 -29.08 -60.73
C SER A 869 -37.39 -30.04 -61.46
N ILE A 870 -37.89 -31.24 -61.75
CA ILE A 870 -37.23 -32.18 -62.66
C ILE A 870 -37.36 -31.61 -64.09
N GLU A 871 -36.49 -30.68 -64.46
CA GLU A 871 -36.33 -30.31 -65.88
C GLU A 871 -35.01 -30.86 -66.45
N GLY A 872 -35.17 -31.95 -67.20
CA GLY A 872 -34.45 -32.12 -68.45
C GLY A 872 -33.10 -32.85 -68.41
N TYR A 873 -33.12 -34.17 -68.23
CA TYR A 873 -32.14 -35.03 -68.89
C TYR A 873 -32.24 -34.82 -70.42
N ARG A 874 -31.41 -33.93 -70.99
CA ARG A 874 -31.06 -33.98 -72.41
C ARG A 874 -29.73 -34.69 -72.55
N ILE A 875 -29.85 -35.98 -72.83
CA ILE A 875 -28.82 -36.79 -73.46
C ILE A 875 -28.49 -36.15 -74.81
N SER A 876 -27.23 -35.77 -75.03
CA SER A 876 -26.66 -35.66 -76.37
C SER A 876 -25.35 -36.43 -76.43
N LEU A 877 -25.42 -37.61 -77.03
CA LEU A 877 -24.30 -38.35 -77.61
C LEU A 877 -23.82 -37.65 -78.91
N SER A 878 -22.56 -37.95 -79.28
CA SER A 878 -21.76 -37.53 -80.45
C SER A 878 -20.90 -36.28 -80.22
N ALA A 879 -19.57 -36.29 -80.42
CA ALA A 879 -18.63 -37.28 -80.96
C ALA A 879 -17.28 -37.19 -80.24
#